data_AF-A0AAD9P5J1-F1
#
_entry.id   AF-A0AAD9P5J1-F1
#
_cell.length_a   1.000
_cell.length_b   1.000
_cell.length_c   1.000
_cell.angle_alpha   90.00
_cell.angle_beta   90.00
_cell.angle_gamma   90.00
#
_symmetry.space_group_name_H-M   'P 1'
#
loop_
_entity.id
_entity.type
_entity.pdbx_description
1 polymer ?
#
loop_
_entity_poly.entity_id
_entity_poly.type
_entity_poly.pdbx_seq_one_letter_code
_entity_poly.pdbx_strand_id
1 'polypeptide(L)'
;MQCRIYRPLLNVVCSTMAATLLLLLLFDFAPLETAAGSHTGKTLIEHDVLRTSPSMLHVSIGRFVDVRPGIDLNITVLPGDRCTVRVLDDVDALSQLPGRLIPAVFPCHFDAGDVRYQHYGARHPSEDSVRLQLRYDSDTQTLIVPFTLSVDVDFTQLEIVTKNMPLVVKKLRGYSRPFSERTTQFTYDDATQFCRISVLSGAAGGVPRYGVVVDADGVRPTDRDCNEFISSKMRYRHTATTDSPRRDYIPMLAQLYDRQSGRLVKQEYLQAMVRIKAGQTNRRPVLTHDALLRLDVDQFALTAVTPLVLAAEDHETPAERLVFNITQSPTLGEGCFVSTDDRNQPIRSFTQRDLQDFKIAYDPPSGDSDVRRVFQFGMHVVDDEGATSDQFSFTVIVKPMNTLAPSVTRNTGIQLFEGQSRPLLSSQNLQVSDEDNIDNVRLSVIAGLRHGSLTIGGVVQRNYFTPADLDSGSVVYTHDDSDTYSDNIIFRMTDGVHDVEFLFPVTIYPEDDEAPILNVNTGLETYKNGAVQLTPDILSATDVDSDNAEILYMLEQPYSKNGYIVFRQKEVPADLDKWRLANGYYERLVSQWGQRDLEAGHVFYVESGTSHTTDVKLDRILFRVKDTHSPPNVSPVQQLTITVLPVDDQAPTVITDTPYHLPVNEYELTPFSRNVMQYSDVDSNSRDLKYIIKQPPYMSDPTGSSDAGSIVLCDDEDVEIDVFTQAQVNFKKVCYRPPSSEIGIAPRVVKFDYRVVDPAGNSIDGQSFVIYLNPVDNKPPNVINSGVRVNENDRVVITSDMLDVVDPDTNVDQIEFSIIQVPKHGLLQVAGVNMQVGDTFNKRDISLGHVVYKNTGDEKGRGLIQRRCH
;
A
#
# COMPACT_ATOMS: atom_id res chain seq x y z
N MET A 1 43.38 2.43 -55.16
CA MET A 1 44.24 3.35 -55.95
C MET A 1 44.36 4.64 -55.14
N GLN A 2 45.49 5.28 -54.85
CA GLN A 2 46.93 4.95 -54.91
C GLN A 2 47.49 5.26 -53.48
N CYS A 3 48.45 4.60 -52.84
CA CYS A 3 49.67 3.84 -53.20
C CYS A 3 50.99 4.66 -53.21
N ARG A 4 51.62 4.79 -52.03
CA ARG A 4 53.08 4.71 -51.70
C ARG A 4 53.27 5.06 -50.21
N ILE A 5 53.76 4.19 -49.31
CA ILE A 5 55.08 3.53 -49.17
C ILE A 5 56.18 4.48 -48.65
N TYR A 6 56.62 4.28 -47.39
CA TYR A 6 58.03 4.02 -47.03
C TYR A 6 58.17 3.37 -45.63
N ARG A 7 59.25 2.59 -45.45
CA ARG A 7 59.70 1.80 -44.26
C ARG A 7 61.14 1.34 -44.56
N PRO A 8 61.91 0.71 -43.64
CA PRO A 8 62.18 0.98 -42.22
C PRO A 8 63.73 1.09 -41.99
N LEU A 9 64.22 0.94 -40.75
CA LEU A 9 65.52 0.28 -40.43
C LEU A 9 65.54 -0.26 -38.98
N LEU A 10 66.48 -1.15 -38.63
CA LEU A 10 66.45 -2.08 -37.47
C LEU A 10 67.83 -2.22 -36.77
N ASN A 11 67.87 -3.01 -35.67
CA ASN A 11 69.04 -3.65 -34.97
C ASN A 11 69.66 -2.84 -33.78
N VAL A 12 70.27 -3.38 -32.71
CA VAL A 12 70.60 -4.76 -32.19
C VAL A 12 71.08 -4.63 -30.70
N VAL A 13 71.13 -5.61 -29.77
CA VAL A 13 70.26 -6.76 -29.36
C VAL A 13 70.77 -7.36 -28.01
N CYS A 14 69.89 -7.92 -27.15
CA CYS A 14 70.18 -8.65 -25.87
C CYS A 14 70.91 -7.82 -24.76
N SER A 15 71.07 -8.23 -23.49
CA SER A 15 70.66 -9.39 -22.64
C SER A 15 70.41 -8.88 -21.19
N THR A 16 70.01 -9.59 -20.11
CA THR A 16 69.63 -10.99 -19.79
C THR A 16 68.68 -10.98 -18.55
N MET A 17 68.36 -12.11 -17.91
CA MET A 17 67.60 -12.18 -16.63
C MET A 17 68.13 -13.30 -15.69
N ALA A 18 67.92 -13.15 -14.37
CA ALA A 18 67.93 -14.18 -13.31
C ALA A 18 69.27 -14.76 -12.75
N ALA A 19 69.14 -15.34 -11.54
CA ALA A 19 70.14 -15.97 -10.65
C ALA A 19 71.17 -15.02 -9.97
N THR A 20 71.66 -15.27 -8.75
CA THR A 20 71.64 -16.50 -7.92
C THR A 20 71.44 -16.21 -6.42
N LEU A 21 70.92 -17.19 -5.67
CA LEU A 21 70.74 -17.18 -4.20
C LEU A 21 71.79 -18.11 -3.53
N LEU A 22 72.49 -17.69 -2.46
CA LEU A 22 73.20 -18.65 -1.59
C LEU A 22 73.50 -18.17 -0.14
N LEU A 23 72.93 -18.91 0.82
CA LEU A 23 73.27 -19.17 2.24
C LEU A 23 73.70 -18.07 3.23
N LEU A 24 73.10 -18.18 4.43
CA LEU A 24 73.51 -17.56 5.70
C LEU A 24 74.57 -18.40 6.45
N LEU A 25 75.52 -17.72 7.11
CA LEU A 25 76.21 -18.08 8.38
C LEU A 25 76.87 -16.79 8.93
N LEU A 26 77.05 -16.50 10.22
CA LEU A 26 76.30 -16.79 11.47
C LEU A 26 76.97 -15.94 12.59
N PHE A 27 76.22 -15.42 13.58
CA PHE A 27 76.71 -14.68 14.79
C PHE A 27 77.37 -13.30 14.53
N ASP A 28 77.39 -12.30 15.43
CA ASP A 28 76.60 -12.04 16.66
C ASP A 28 76.66 -10.54 17.07
N PHE A 29 75.92 -10.18 18.13
CA PHE A 29 75.96 -8.92 18.91
C PHE A 29 75.46 -7.60 18.28
N ALA A 30 74.41 -7.04 18.90
CA ALA A 30 74.21 -5.58 19.04
C ALA A 30 74.95 -5.09 20.32
N PRO A 31 75.24 -3.78 20.48
CA PRO A 31 74.20 -2.89 21.04
C PRO A 31 74.25 -1.37 20.65
N LEU A 32 73.11 -0.70 20.92
CA LEU A 32 72.88 0.73 21.25
C LEU A 32 73.27 1.90 20.30
N GLU A 33 72.25 2.74 20.03
CA GLU A 33 72.22 4.23 20.03
C GLU A 33 73.27 5.04 19.22
N THR A 34 72.86 5.86 18.23
CA THR A 34 72.22 7.16 18.51
C THR A 34 71.54 7.83 17.29
N ALA A 35 70.54 8.67 17.61
CA ALA A 35 69.71 9.59 16.82
C ALA A 35 70.11 10.04 15.39
N ALA A 36 69.18 9.84 14.44
CA ALA A 36 68.86 10.78 13.35
C ALA A 36 67.42 10.53 12.82
N GLY A 37 66.41 11.16 13.43
CA GLY A 37 64.99 10.91 13.11
C GLY A 37 64.47 11.69 11.90
N SER A 38 63.93 10.99 10.89
CA SER A 38 63.24 11.61 9.75
C SER A 38 61.75 11.83 10.08
N HIS A 39 61.37 13.06 10.46
CA HIS A 39 59.98 13.42 10.71
C HIS A 39 59.14 13.45 9.43
N THR A 40 58.53 12.31 9.09
CA THR A 40 57.34 12.26 8.23
C THR A 40 56.11 12.28 9.14
N GLY A 41 55.50 13.45 9.29
CA GLY A 41 54.36 13.68 10.19
C GLY A 41 53.06 13.02 9.73
N LYS A 42 53.00 11.68 9.79
CA LYS A 42 51.72 10.99 9.99
C LYS A 42 51.44 11.01 11.49
N THR A 43 50.34 11.63 11.90
CA THR A 43 49.91 11.68 13.30
C THR A 43 49.36 10.33 13.73
N LEU A 44 50.26 9.38 14.01
CA LEU A 44 49.94 8.18 14.76
C LEU A 44 49.58 8.58 16.20
N ILE A 45 48.29 8.60 16.50
CA ILE A 45 47.77 8.41 17.85
C ILE A 45 47.02 7.09 17.82
N GLU A 46 47.41 6.17 18.70
CA GLU A 46 47.00 4.77 18.65
C GLU A 46 45.60 4.57 19.23
N HIS A 47 44.75 3.85 18.49
CA HIS A 47 43.71 3.01 19.06
C HIS A 47 43.79 1.63 18.40
N ASP A 48 44.92 0.94 18.62
CA ASP A 48 45.23 -0.35 17.95
C ASP A 48 44.34 -1.53 18.41
N VAL A 49 43.33 -1.23 19.24
CA VAL A 49 42.21 -2.09 19.66
C VAL A 49 41.15 -2.21 18.56
N LEU A 50 40.88 -1.11 17.85
CA LEU A 50 39.65 -0.93 17.08
C LEU A 50 39.95 -0.44 15.68
N ARG A 51 39.99 -1.38 14.73
CA ARG A 51 40.04 -1.08 13.30
C ARG A 51 38.62 -1.17 12.75
N THR A 52 38.29 -0.28 11.82
CA THR A 52 37.15 -0.39 10.91
C THR A 52 37.69 -0.22 9.50
N SER A 53 37.17 -0.98 8.54
CA SER A 53 37.55 -0.86 7.13
C SER A 53 36.40 -1.37 6.27
N PRO A 54 35.33 -0.56 6.10
CA PRO A 54 34.11 -1.05 5.47
C PRO A 54 34.34 -1.48 4.02
N SER A 55 33.71 -2.59 3.63
CA SER A 55 33.69 -3.08 2.26
C SER A 55 32.46 -2.54 1.53
N MET A 56 32.54 -2.40 0.20
CA MET A 56 31.39 -1.91 -0.58
C MET A 56 30.33 -3.00 -0.70
N LEU A 57 29.15 -2.73 -0.14
CA LEU A 57 28.06 -3.69 -0.02
C LEU A 57 27.19 -3.64 -1.28
N HIS A 58 27.21 -4.70 -2.09
CA HIS A 58 26.36 -4.79 -3.29
C HIS A 58 24.98 -5.35 -2.95
N VAL A 59 23.91 -4.67 -3.37
CA VAL A 59 22.52 -5.08 -3.15
C VAL A 59 21.71 -4.98 -4.44
N SER A 60 20.94 -6.02 -4.76
CA SER A 60 20.01 -5.95 -5.90
C SER A 60 18.78 -5.10 -5.59
N ILE A 61 18.36 -4.29 -6.58
CA ILE A 61 17.19 -3.42 -6.47
C ILE A 61 15.97 -4.16 -5.89
N GLY A 62 15.49 -3.64 -4.76
CA GLY A 62 14.28 -4.12 -4.06
C GLY A 62 14.52 -5.29 -3.10
N ARG A 63 15.76 -5.74 -2.93
CA ARG A 63 16.12 -6.89 -2.09
C ARG A 63 16.92 -6.45 -0.87
N PHE A 64 17.23 -7.40 0.00
CA PHE A 64 18.18 -7.21 1.09
C PHE A 64 19.47 -7.96 0.82
N VAL A 65 20.52 -7.60 1.56
CA VAL A 65 21.77 -8.34 1.67
C VAL A 65 22.20 -8.34 3.14
N ASP A 66 22.58 -9.51 3.65
CA ASP A 66 23.04 -9.67 5.02
C ASP A 66 24.48 -9.14 5.17
N VAL A 67 24.70 -8.31 6.19
CA VAL A 67 25.99 -7.67 6.47
C VAL A 67 26.88 -8.68 7.22
N ARG A 68 28.17 -8.75 6.90
CA ARG A 68 29.10 -9.71 7.53
C ARG A 68 30.10 -8.96 8.42
N PRO A 69 30.12 -9.15 9.75
CA PRO A 69 30.85 -8.27 10.66
C PRO A 69 32.35 -8.20 10.37
N GLY A 70 32.98 -9.36 10.15
CA GLY A 70 34.42 -9.47 9.84
C GLY A 70 34.83 -9.23 8.39
N ILE A 71 33.93 -8.75 7.52
CA ILE A 71 34.24 -8.45 6.11
C ILE A 71 33.74 -7.04 5.74
N ASP A 72 32.47 -6.74 6.01
CA ASP A 72 31.81 -5.53 5.52
C ASP A 72 31.94 -4.33 6.47
N LEU A 73 32.22 -4.58 7.75
CA LEU A 73 32.53 -3.55 8.76
C LEU A 73 33.99 -3.68 9.24
N ASN A 74 34.46 -4.93 9.38
CA ASN A 74 35.80 -5.33 9.83
C ASN A 74 36.15 -4.83 11.25
N ILE A 75 35.18 -4.89 12.16
CA ILE A 75 35.30 -4.43 13.56
C ILE A 75 36.01 -5.48 14.43
N THR A 76 37.01 -5.05 15.20
CA THR A 76 37.68 -5.83 16.25
C THR A 76 37.35 -5.31 17.64
N VAL A 77 37.10 -6.21 18.60
CA VAL A 77 36.79 -5.87 20.02
C VAL A 77 37.60 -6.80 20.92
N LEU A 78 38.02 -6.33 22.11
CA LEU A 78 38.71 -7.15 23.10
C LEU A 78 37.71 -7.91 24.01
N PRO A 79 38.07 -9.09 24.55
CA PRO A 79 37.14 -9.90 25.33
C PRO A 79 36.83 -9.28 26.71
N GLY A 80 35.60 -8.80 26.90
CA GLY A 80 35.09 -8.26 28.16
C GLY A 80 34.45 -6.87 28.01
N ASP A 81 34.92 -6.10 27.03
CA ASP A 81 34.43 -4.76 26.73
C ASP A 81 33.04 -4.80 26.06
N ARG A 82 32.30 -3.70 26.14
CA ARG A 82 31.03 -3.52 25.43
C ARG A 82 31.28 -2.79 24.11
N CYS A 83 30.58 -3.19 23.05
CA CYS A 83 30.68 -2.54 21.76
C CYS A 83 29.34 -2.61 21.01
N THR A 84 28.81 -1.46 20.62
CA THR A 84 27.57 -1.29 19.84
C THR A 84 27.81 -0.39 18.63
N VAL A 85 26.97 -0.52 17.62
CA VAL A 85 26.95 0.33 16.42
C VAL A 85 25.53 0.85 16.24
N ARG A 86 25.38 2.18 16.11
CA ARG A 86 24.12 2.87 15.83
C ARG A 86 24.18 3.49 14.44
N VAL A 87 23.10 3.34 13.68
CA VAL A 87 22.87 4.08 12.44
C VAL A 87 22.61 5.55 12.78
N LEU A 88 23.34 6.45 12.10
CA LEU A 88 23.12 7.88 12.19
C LEU A 88 22.17 8.31 11.07
N ASP A 89 20.87 8.31 11.38
CA ASP A 89 19.88 9.01 10.57
C ASP A 89 20.17 10.53 10.53
N ASP A 90 19.74 11.20 9.47
CA ASP A 90 19.85 12.65 9.23
C ASP A 90 21.26 13.31 9.17
N VAL A 91 22.37 12.56 9.27
CA VAL A 91 23.75 13.14 9.22
C VAL A 91 24.30 13.35 7.78
N ASP A 92 23.68 12.76 6.75
CA ASP A 92 23.96 13.10 5.35
C ASP A 92 22.70 12.98 4.50
N ALA A 93 22.36 14.07 3.82
CA ALA A 93 21.11 14.26 3.09
C ALA A 93 20.87 13.33 1.89
N LEU A 94 21.92 12.66 1.38
CA LEU A 94 21.80 11.64 0.34
C LEU A 94 21.97 10.20 0.86
N SER A 95 22.20 10.02 2.17
CA SER A 95 22.33 8.71 2.81
C SER A 95 20.97 8.08 3.14
N GLN A 96 20.89 6.76 3.06
CA GLN A 96 19.71 5.94 3.37
C GLN A 96 18.42 6.33 2.60
N LEU A 97 18.57 6.89 1.40
CA LEU A 97 17.45 7.25 0.53
C LEU A 97 16.78 6.06 -0.19
N PRO A 98 17.53 5.11 -0.81
CA PRO A 98 16.93 3.99 -1.53
C PRO A 98 16.69 2.75 -0.66
N GLY A 99 17.24 2.71 0.56
CA GLY A 99 17.20 1.59 1.50
C GLY A 99 17.71 1.98 2.89
N ARG A 100 17.60 1.06 3.86
CA ARG A 100 18.06 1.26 5.25
C ARG A 100 18.77 0.03 5.77
N LEU A 101 19.63 0.22 6.77
CA LEU A 101 20.19 -0.87 7.56
C LEU A 101 19.20 -1.26 8.67
N ILE A 102 19.04 -2.56 8.92
CA ILE A 102 18.08 -3.12 9.89
C ILE A 102 18.78 -4.23 10.69
N PRO A 103 18.73 -4.22 12.04
CA PRO A 103 18.21 -3.14 12.89
C PRO A 103 19.08 -1.87 12.83
N ALA A 104 18.54 -0.74 13.33
CA ALA A 104 19.25 0.53 13.37
C ALA A 104 20.34 0.59 14.46
N VAL A 105 20.24 -0.22 15.51
CA VAL A 105 21.30 -0.43 16.51
C VAL A 105 21.61 -1.92 16.59
N PHE A 106 22.90 -2.27 16.70
CA PHE A 106 23.35 -3.66 16.78
C PHE A 106 24.66 -3.79 17.56
N PRO A 107 24.95 -4.93 18.21
CA PRO A 107 26.25 -5.17 18.83
C PRO A 107 27.35 -5.27 17.75
N CYS A 108 28.60 -4.95 18.10
CA CYS A 108 29.74 -5.10 17.18
C CYS A 108 30.07 -6.55 16.80
N HIS A 109 29.46 -7.52 17.49
CA HIS A 109 29.54 -8.95 17.21
C HIS A 109 28.12 -9.51 17.11
N PHE A 110 27.78 -10.02 15.93
CA PHE A 110 26.45 -10.51 15.55
C PHE A 110 26.58 -11.69 14.58
N ASP A 111 25.56 -12.53 14.48
CA ASP A 111 25.54 -13.70 13.61
C ASP A 111 25.03 -13.37 12.19
N ALA A 112 25.28 -14.28 11.25
CA ALA A 112 24.95 -14.07 9.84
C ALA A 112 23.43 -14.02 9.61
N GLY A 113 22.92 -12.83 9.30
CA GLY A 113 21.50 -12.56 9.08
C GLY A 113 20.86 -11.64 10.15
N ASP A 114 21.54 -11.37 11.26
CA ASP A 114 21.06 -10.47 12.31
C ASP A 114 20.96 -9.01 11.83
N VAL A 115 21.95 -8.58 11.03
CA VAL A 115 22.03 -7.23 10.45
C VAL A 115 22.02 -7.33 8.94
N ARG A 116 21.15 -6.54 8.29
CA ARG A 116 21.00 -6.52 6.83
C ARG A 116 20.74 -5.12 6.31
N TYR A 117 21.19 -4.83 5.09
CA TYR A 117 20.73 -3.66 4.35
C TYR A 117 19.53 -4.06 3.49
N GLN A 118 18.40 -3.35 3.59
CA GLN A 118 17.17 -3.59 2.83
C GLN A 118 16.89 -2.42 1.90
N HIS A 119 16.91 -2.68 0.58
CA HIS A 119 16.61 -1.71 -0.46
C HIS A 119 15.09 -1.67 -0.76
N TYR A 120 14.46 -0.49 -0.75
CA TYR A 120 13.00 -0.30 -0.86
C TYR A 120 12.45 -0.14 -2.29
N GLY A 121 13.29 -0.37 -3.30
CA GLY A 121 12.85 -0.52 -4.69
C GLY A 121 12.73 0.79 -5.47
N ALA A 122 13.35 1.86 -4.97
CA ALA A 122 13.66 3.07 -5.73
C ALA A 122 14.55 2.76 -6.94
N ARG A 123 14.61 3.64 -7.93
CA ARG A 123 15.51 3.49 -9.10
C ARG A 123 16.68 4.47 -9.11
N HIS A 124 16.65 5.46 -8.23
CA HIS A 124 17.73 6.42 -7.97
C HIS A 124 17.66 6.82 -6.48
N PRO A 125 18.79 7.12 -5.82
CA PRO A 125 20.16 6.99 -6.34
C PRO A 125 20.56 5.53 -6.61
N SER A 126 21.70 5.32 -7.27
CA SER A 126 22.26 3.99 -7.58
C SER A 126 23.36 3.57 -6.62
N GLU A 127 23.94 4.53 -5.92
CA GLU A 127 24.85 4.35 -4.80
C GLU A 127 24.12 4.87 -3.56
N ASP A 128 24.40 4.29 -2.42
CA ASP A 128 23.91 4.75 -1.11
C ASP A 128 25.05 4.71 -0.09
N SER A 129 24.86 5.42 1.00
CA SER A 129 25.75 5.36 2.16
C SER A 129 24.94 5.18 3.43
N VAL A 130 25.50 4.47 4.39
CA VAL A 130 24.96 4.36 5.74
C VAL A 130 26.03 4.87 6.69
N ARG A 131 25.77 6.00 7.35
CA ARG A 131 26.65 6.49 8.41
C ARG A 131 26.36 5.72 9.69
N LEU A 132 27.42 5.24 10.32
CA LEU A 132 27.40 4.35 11.47
C LEU A 132 28.28 4.97 12.56
N GLN A 133 27.80 4.98 13.80
CA GLN A 133 28.55 5.38 14.98
C GLN A 133 28.81 4.14 15.83
N LEU A 134 30.06 3.74 15.95
CA LEU A 134 30.47 2.70 16.89
C LEU A 134 30.72 3.33 18.27
N ARG A 135 30.12 2.76 19.31
CA ARG A 135 30.45 3.04 20.72
C ARG A 135 31.14 1.81 21.30
N TYR A 136 32.29 2.01 21.94
CA TYR A 136 33.06 0.98 22.64
C TYR A 136 33.35 1.46 24.06
N ASP A 137 32.92 0.70 25.07
CA ASP A 137 33.14 0.99 26.49
C ASP A 137 34.03 -0.10 27.10
N SER A 138 35.18 0.29 27.66
CA SER A 138 36.04 -0.56 28.49
C SER A 138 36.06 -0.10 29.94
N ASP A 139 36.72 -0.86 30.82
CA ASP A 139 36.97 -0.52 32.23
C ASP A 139 37.67 0.85 32.45
N THR A 140 38.21 1.48 31.41
CA THR A 140 39.05 2.69 31.51
C THR A 140 38.64 3.84 30.59
N GLN A 141 37.89 3.59 29.52
CA GLN A 141 37.53 4.61 28.53
C GLN A 141 36.29 4.22 27.71
N THR A 142 35.49 5.21 27.35
CA THR A 142 34.49 5.12 26.27
C THR A 142 35.09 5.77 25.02
N LEU A 143 35.08 5.04 23.90
CA LEU A 143 35.47 5.53 22.57
C LEU A 143 34.25 5.56 21.67
N ILE A 144 34.10 6.64 20.90
CA ILE A 144 33.05 6.78 19.89
C ILE A 144 33.73 7.02 18.53
N VAL A 145 33.46 6.12 17.58
CA VAL A 145 34.13 6.05 16.28
C VAL A 145 33.07 6.05 15.17
N PRO A 146 32.81 7.20 14.53
CA PRO A 146 31.97 7.24 13.34
C PRO A 146 32.69 6.59 12.14
N PHE A 147 31.92 5.99 11.22
CA PHE A 147 32.39 5.40 9.98
C PHE A 147 31.24 5.28 8.97
N THR A 148 31.55 5.14 7.67
CA THR A 148 30.53 5.06 6.61
C THR A 148 30.61 3.72 5.88
N LEU A 149 29.51 2.98 5.86
CA LEU A 149 29.32 1.82 4.98
C LEU A 149 28.83 2.32 3.62
N SER A 150 29.53 1.96 2.54
CA SER A 150 29.13 2.31 1.17
C SER A 150 28.34 1.16 0.54
N VAL A 151 27.25 1.47 -0.15
CA VAL A 151 26.32 0.50 -0.76
C VAL A 151 26.16 0.80 -2.24
N ASP A 152 26.17 -0.23 -3.08
CA ASP A 152 26.00 -0.13 -4.55
C ASP A 152 24.80 -0.96 -4.99
N VAL A 153 23.92 -0.37 -5.81
CA VAL A 153 22.61 -0.95 -6.17
C VAL A 153 22.66 -1.59 -7.55
N ASP A 154 22.77 -2.92 -7.56
CA ASP A 154 22.66 -3.72 -8.77
C ASP A 154 21.23 -3.61 -9.35
N PHE A 155 21.07 -2.91 -10.47
CA PHE A 155 19.81 -2.82 -11.23
C PHE A 155 19.48 -4.10 -12.00
N THR A 156 19.35 -5.21 -11.28
CA THR A 156 18.85 -6.49 -11.78
C THR A 156 17.34 -6.42 -12.08
N GLN A 157 16.83 -7.41 -12.82
CA GLN A 157 15.39 -7.54 -13.05
C GLN A 157 14.73 -8.23 -11.84
N LEU A 158 13.65 -7.64 -11.34
CA LEU A 158 12.77 -8.26 -10.34
C LEU A 158 12.21 -9.59 -10.87
N GLU A 159 12.24 -10.63 -10.04
CA GLU A 159 11.84 -11.99 -10.41
C GLU A 159 10.40 -12.30 -9.99
N ILE A 160 9.94 -11.75 -8.86
CA ILE A 160 8.54 -11.86 -8.43
C ILE A 160 7.69 -10.96 -9.32
N VAL A 161 8.10 -9.70 -9.51
CA VAL A 161 7.37 -8.72 -10.31
C VAL A 161 8.07 -8.46 -11.65
N THR A 162 7.93 -9.41 -12.56
CA THR A 162 8.58 -9.40 -13.89
C THR A 162 8.17 -8.23 -14.78
N LYS A 163 7.13 -7.47 -14.41
CA LYS A 163 6.63 -6.30 -15.15
C LYS A 163 6.04 -5.25 -14.20
N ASN A 164 6.50 -4.02 -14.34
CA ASN A 164 6.02 -2.85 -13.59
C ASN A 164 6.01 -1.64 -14.54
N MET A 165 4.87 -1.38 -15.19
CA MET A 165 4.66 -0.30 -16.16
C MET A 165 3.84 0.84 -15.52
N PRO A 166 4.15 2.11 -15.82
CA PRO A 166 3.52 3.24 -15.13
C PRO A 166 1.99 3.30 -15.25
N LEU A 167 1.31 3.54 -14.13
CA LEU A 167 -0.09 3.95 -14.11
C LEU A 167 -0.24 5.34 -14.75
N VAL A 168 -1.42 5.64 -15.32
CA VAL A 168 -1.66 6.93 -15.99
C VAL A 168 -2.93 7.58 -15.47
N VAL A 169 -2.76 8.74 -14.83
CA VAL A 169 -3.85 9.63 -14.38
C VAL A 169 -4.03 10.74 -15.41
N LYS A 170 -5.27 11.03 -15.83
CA LYS A 170 -5.55 11.99 -16.92
C LYS A 170 -5.70 13.45 -16.48
N LYS A 171 -6.12 13.71 -15.24
CA LYS A 171 -6.44 15.02 -14.67
C LYS A 171 -6.04 15.05 -13.19
N LEU A 172 -5.71 16.23 -12.65
CA LEU A 172 -5.57 16.41 -11.20
C LEU A 172 -6.88 16.04 -10.50
N ARG A 173 -6.76 15.52 -9.27
CA ARG A 173 -7.82 14.91 -8.45
C ARG A 173 -8.63 13.80 -9.17
N GLY A 174 -8.02 13.20 -10.18
CA GLY A 174 -8.58 12.10 -10.97
C GLY A 174 -8.00 10.73 -10.60
N TYR A 175 -8.65 9.69 -11.11
CA TYR A 175 -8.22 8.30 -10.95
C TYR A 175 -7.33 7.84 -12.12
N SER A 176 -6.48 6.86 -11.85
CA SER A 176 -5.78 6.08 -12.85
C SER A 176 -6.72 5.06 -13.52
N ARG A 177 -6.20 4.35 -14.52
CA ARG A 177 -6.74 3.02 -14.86
C ARG A 177 -6.42 2.01 -13.74
N PRO A 178 -7.21 0.92 -13.61
CA PRO A 178 -6.84 -0.22 -12.78
C PRO A 178 -5.44 -0.74 -13.04
N PHE A 179 -4.82 -1.26 -11.97
CA PHE A 179 -3.80 -2.31 -12.09
C PHE A 179 -4.36 -3.50 -12.88
N SER A 180 -3.50 -4.15 -13.66
CA SER A 180 -3.83 -5.28 -14.54
C SER A 180 -2.56 -5.98 -14.99
N GLU A 181 -2.63 -7.18 -15.58
CA GLU A 181 -1.50 -7.88 -16.23
C GLU A 181 -0.73 -7.01 -17.26
N ARG A 182 -1.36 -5.95 -17.78
CA ARG A 182 -0.74 -5.00 -18.71
C ARG A 182 0.16 -3.98 -17.99
N THR A 183 -0.11 -3.70 -16.72
CA THR A 183 0.69 -2.79 -15.87
C THR A 183 1.64 -3.55 -14.96
N THR A 184 1.13 -4.53 -14.22
CA THR A 184 1.85 -5.29 -13.20
C THR A 184 1.67 -6.77 -13.48
N GLN A 185 2.75 -7.54 -13.46
CA GLN A 185 2.71 -8.98 -13.69
C GLN A 185 3.59 -9.68 -12.66
N PHE A 186 3.01 -10.70 -12.02
CA PHE A 186 3.69 -11.55 -11.05
C PHE A 186 4.17 -12.83 -11.73
N THR A 187 5.18 -13.50 -11.16
CA THR A 187 5.71 -14.76 -11.70
C THR A 187 6.22 -15.64 -10.56
N TYR A 188 5.58 -16.80 -10.40
CA TYR A 188 5.85 -17.79 -9.35
C TYR A 188 5.23 -19.13 -9.77
N ASP A 189 5.56 -20.22 -9.07
CA ASP A 189 4.93 -21.53 -9.31
C ASP A 189 3.72 -21.73 -8.39
N ASP A 190 2.51 -21.44 -8.88
CA ASP A 190 1.27 -21.51 -8.09
C ASP A 190 0.95 -22.92 -7.54
N ALA A 191 1.56 -23.98 -8.09
CA ALA A 191 1.42 -25.33 -7.56
C ALA A 191 2.24 -25.56 -6.27
N THR A 192 3.38 -24.89 -6.12
CA THR A 192 4.28 -25.02 -4.95
C THR A 192 4.38 -23.76 -4.10
N GLN A 193 3.83 -22.63 -4.53
CA GLN A 193 3.95 -21.32 -3.88
C GLN A 193 2.61 -20.57 -3.88
N PHE A 194 2.51 -19.53 -3.05
CA PHE A 194 1.50 -18.48 -3.16
C PHE A 194 2.16 -17.10 -3.05
N CYS A 195 1.51 -16.08 -3.62
CA CYS A 195 2.07 -14.75 -3.80
C CYS A 195 1.20 -13.71 -3.08
N ARG A 196 1.83 -12.86 -2.28
CA ARG A 196 1.20 -11.70 -1.63
C ARG A 196 1.79 -10.40 -2.14
N ILE A 197 0.96 -9.35 -2.16
CA ILE A 197 1.40 -7.98 -2.37
C ILE A 197 0.72 -7.03 -1.38
N SER A 198 1.56 -6.26 -0.70
CA SER A 198 1.18 -5.14 0.16
C SER A 198 1.53 -3.80 -0.50
N VAL A 199 0.72 -2.77 -0.25
CA VAL A 199 0.97 -1.39 -0.71
C VAL A 199 1.36 -0.54 0.50
N LEU A 200 2.60 -0.08 0.54
CA LEU A 200 3.25 0.48 1.73
C LEU A 200 2.88 1.97 1.94
N SER A 201 1.60 2.26 2.13
CA SER A 201 1.06 3.62 2.19
C SER A 201 1.16 4.25 3.60
N GLY A 202 2.36 4.30 4.18
CA GLY A 202 2.57 4.90 5.50
C GLY A 202 4.04 5.07 5.94
N ALA A 203 4.83 3.99 5.93
CA ALA A 203 6.15 3.99 6.55
C ALA A 203 7.23 4.79 5.77
N ALA A 204 8.14 5.42 6.52
CA ALA A 204 9.46 5.92 6.11
C ALA A 204 9.58 6.49 4.67
N GLY A 205 9.04 7.68 4.42
CA GLY A 205 9.34 8.45 3.19
C GLY A 205 8.19 9.27 2.59
N GLY A 206 6.95 9.05 3.06
CA GLY A 206 5.79 9.86 2.69
C GLY A 206 5.30 9.67 1.23
N VAL A 207 5.48 8.48 0.67
CA VAL A 207 5.13 8.13 -0.72
C VAL A 207 3.94 7.15 -0.71
N PRO A 208 2.88 7.30 -1.53
CA PRO A 208 2.68 8.32 -2.58
C PRO A 208 2.48 9.72 -2.02
N ARG A 209 3.17 10.72 -2.57
CA ARG A 209 3.15 12.11 -2.07
C ARG A 209 1.88 12.86 -2.48
N TYR A 210 1.27 12.48 -3.60
CA TYR A 210 0.24 13.27 -4.27
C TYR A 210 -1.10 12.55 -4.43
N GLY A 211 -1.23 11.33 -3.89
CA GLY A 211 -2.42 10.49 -4.01
C GLY A 211 -2.46 9.33 -3.04
N VAL A 212 -3.44 8.46 -3.21
CA VAL A 212 -3.60 7.20 -2.46
C VAL A 212 -4.02 6.07 -3.40
N VAL A 213 -3.63 4.84 -3.11
CA VAL A 213 -4.22 3.67 -3.76
C VAL A 213 -5.55 3.33 -3.08
N VAL A 214 -6.57 3.05 -3.89
CA VAL A 214 -7.92 2.66 -3.47
C VAL A 214 -8.48 1.58 -4.40
N ASP A 215 -9.43 0.80 -3.91
CA ASP A 215 -10.14 -0.21 -4.70
C ASP A 215 -11.25 0.41 -5.60
N ALA A 216 -12.31 -0.36 -5.89
CA ALA A 216 -13.46 0.12 -6.66
C ALA A 216 -14.37 1.06 -5.86
N ASP A 217 -14.46 0.86 -4.55
CA ASP A 217 -15.45 1.46 -3.65
C ASP A 217 -14.84 2.62 -2.81
N GLY A 218 -13.51 2.67 -2.73
CA GLY A 218 -12.74 3.77 -2.15
C GLY A 218 -11.88 3.38 -0.94
N VAL A 219 -11.86 2.10 -0.56
CA VAL A 219 -11.11 1.56 0.58
C VAL A 219 -9.62 1.49 0.24
N ARG A 220 -8.74 1.69 1.23
CA ARG A 220 -7.29 1.54 1.05
C ARG A 220 -6.91 0.06 1.07
N PRO A 221 -5.97 -0.41 0.23
CA PRO A 221 -5.51 -1.79 0.28
C PRO A 221 -4.66 -2.07 1.52
N THR A 222 -4.98 -3.18 2.19
CA THR A 222 -4.06 -3.97 3.02
C THR A 222 -3.36 -5.04 2.17
N ASP A 223 -2.60 -5.94 2.82
CA ASP A 223 -1.96 -7.11 2.20
C ASP A 223 -2.98 -8.07 1.53
N ARG A 224 -2.74 -8.47 0.28
CA ARG A 224 -3.65 -9.32 -0.53
C ARG A 224 -2.90 -10.33 -1.39
N ASP A 225 -3.60 -11.36 -1.87
CA ASP A 225 -3.06 -12.28 -2.88
C ASP A 225 -2.77 -11.53 -4.21
N CYS A 226 -1.68 -11.91 -4.89
CA CYS A 226 -1.23 -11.25 -6.12
C CYS A 226 -2.25 -11.31 -7.29
N ASN A 227 -3.06 -12.36 -7.39
CA ASN A 227 -4.14 -12.45 -8.38
C ASN A 227 -5.37 -11.67 -7.94
N GLU A 228 -5.68 -11.67 -6.64
CA GLU A 228 -6.75 -10.87 -6.05
C GLU A 228 -6.51 -9.36 -6.24
N PHE A 229 -5.27 -8.89 -6.05
CA PHE A 229 -4.85 -7.51 -6.30
C PHE A 229 -5.12 -7.07 -7.76
N ILE A 230 -4.92 -7.98 -8.71
CA ILE A 230 -5.19 -7.74 -10.15
C ILE A 230 -6.68 -7.80 -10.46
N SER A 231 -7.45 -8.73 -9.88
CA SER A 231 -8.89 -8.88 -10.14
C SER A 231 -9.76 -7.81 -9.47
N SER A 232 -9.31 -7.28 -8.33
CA SER A 232 -9.95 -6.21 -7.55
C SER A 232 -9.93 -4.82 -8.22
N LYS A 233 -9.27 -4.70 -9.39
CA LYS A 233 -9.24 -3.47 -10.22
C LYS A 233 -8.72 -2.22 -9.50
N MET A 234 -7.84 -2.41 -8.53
CA MET A 234 -7.16 -1.40 -7.70
C MET A 234 -6.66 -0.20 -8.51
N ARG A 235 -6.80 1.03 -8.00
CA ARG A 235 -6.47 2.29 -8.71
C ARG A 235 -5.74 3.27 -7.81
N TYR A 236 -4.84 4.05 -8.40
CA TYR A 236 -4.39 5.28 -7.77
C TYR A 236 -5.44 6.38 -7.96
N ARG A 237 -5.76 7.09 -6.88
CA ARG A 237 -6.54 8.34 -6.85
C ARG A 237 -5.61 9.48 -6.47
N HIS A 238 -5.45 10.47 -7.35
CA HIS A 238 -4.76 11.71 -7.01
C HIS A 238 -5.57 12.49 -5.97
N THR A 239 -4.91 13.00 -4.92
CA THR A 239 -5.57 13.74 -3.83
C THR A 239 -4.92 15.08 -3.49
N ALA A 240 -3.75 15.41 -4.06
CA ALA A 240 -3.09 16.69 -3.77
C ALA A 240 -4.01 17.90 -4.04
N THR A 241 -3.97 18.86 -3.13
CA THR A 241 -4.79 20.07 -3.17
C THR A 241 -4.11 21.19 -3.96
N THR A 242 -2.79 21.25 -3.90
CA THR A 242 -1.86 22.13 -4.62
C THR A 242 -1.64 21.68 -6.08
N ASP A 243 -0.90 22.47 -6.85
CA ASP A 243 -0.22 21.99 -8.05
C ASP A 243 0.73 20.84 -7.68
N SER A 244 0.59 19.70 -8.34
CA SER A 244 1.48 18.55 -8.14
C SER A 244 2.35 18.29 -9.36
N PRO A 245 3.53 17.69 -9.18
CA PRO A 245 4.32 17.12 -10.26
C PRO A 245 3.56 16.12 -11.15
N ARG A 246 4.13 15.88 -12.33
CA ARG A 246 3.69 14.92 -13.36
C ARG A 246 3.98 13.46 -13.00
N ARG A 247 4.64 13.21 -11.87
CA ARG A 247 4.99 11.90 -11.32
C ARG A 247 4.48 11.79 -9.89
N ASP A 248 4.25 10.55 -9.49
CA ASP A 248 4.18 10.09 -8.12
C ASP A 248 4.66 8.63 -8.15
N TYR A 249 4.87 8.01 -7.00
CA TYR A 249 5.27 6.60 -6.91
C TYR A 249 4.38 5.88 -5.91
N ILE A 250 4.28 4.56 -6.05
CA ILE A 250 3.53 3.70 -5.12
C ILE A 250 4.53 2.66 -4.62
N PRO A 251 5.03 2.75 -3.37
CA PRO A 251 5.83 1.71 -2.78
C PRO A 251 4.97 0.47 -2.50
N MET A 252 5.48 -0.69 -2.84
CA MET A 252 4.82 -1.98 -2.68
C MET A 252 5.85 -3.04 -2.29
N LEU A 253 5.40 -4.06 -1.57
CA LEU A 253 6.18 -5.24 -1.19
C LEU A 253 5.51 -6.47 -1.78
N ALA A 254 6.22 -7.20 -2.63
CA ALA A 254 5.78 -8.49 -3.15
C ALA A 254 6.52 -9.63 -2.44
N GLN A 255 5.79 -10.64 -1.97
CA GLN A 255 6.31 -11.75 -1.18
C GLN A 255 5.82 -13.09 -1.74
N LEU A 256 6.74 -14.05 -1.91
CA LEU A 256 6.44 -15.43 -2.27
C LEU A 256 6.64 -16.33 -1.06
N TYR A 257 5.63 -17.15 -0.78
CA TYR A 257 5.64 -18.15 0.28
C TYR A 257 5.53 -19.54 -0.33
N ASP A 258 6.26 -20.51 0.23
CA ASP A 258 6.13 -21.91 -0.13
C ASP A 258 4.78 -22.45 0.37
N ARG A 259 4.01 -23.11 -0.49
CA ARG A 259 2.61 -23.49 -0.24
C ARG A 259 2.47 -24.66 0.76
N GLN A 260 3.54 -25.40 1.04
CA GLN A 260 3.53 -26.54 1.98
C GLN A 260 3.96 -26.14 3.40
N SER A 261 5.09 -25.44 3.51
CA SER A 261 5.66 -24.95 4.77
C SER A 261 5.09 -23.59 5.18
N GLY A 262 4.62 -22.79 4.22
CA GLY A 262 4.27 -21.38 4.43
C GLY A 262 5.47 -20.47 4.70
N ARG A 263 6.72 -20.95 4.57
CA ARG A 263 7.91 -20.12 4.80
C ARG A 263 8.05 -19.10 3.67
N LEU A 264 8.48 -17.89 4.00
CA LEU A 264 8.91 -16.92 2.99
C LEU A 264 10.04 -17.55 2.15
N VAL A 265 9.83 -17.59 0.83
CA VAL A 265 10.82 -18.03 -0.18
C VAL A 265 11.57 -16.84 -0.71
N LYS A 266 10.88 -15.72 -0.95
CA LYS A 266 11.49 -14.49 -1.46
C LYS A 266 10.63 -13.26 -1.16
N GLN A 267 11.26 -12.11 -1.02
CA GLN A 267 10.59 -10.80 -1.03
C GLN A 267 11.29 -9.82 -1.96
N GLU A 268 10.51 -8.93 -2.59
CA GLU A 268 10.98 -7.86 -3.47
C GLU A 268 10.14 -6.60 -3.24
N TYR A 269 10.77 -5.52 -2.80
CA TYR A 269 10.21 -4.17 -2.76
C TYR A 269 10.26 -3.52 -4.14
N LEU A 270 9.24 -2.75 -4.50
CA LEU A 270 9.17 -2.05 -5.77
C LEU A 270 8.37 -0.75 -5.68
N GLN A 271 8.77 0.23 -6.49
CA GLN A 271 7.97 1.44 -6.71
C GLN A 271 7.24 1.36 -8.06
N ALA A 272 5.90 1.38 -8.06
CA ALA A 272 5.11 1.55 -9.27
C ALA A 272 4.94 3.05 -9.57
N MET A 273 5.53 3.51 -10.69
CA MET A 273 5.41 4.91 -11.11
C MET A 273 3.97 5.25 -11.50
N VAL A 274 3.49 6.39 -11.05
CA VAL A 274 2.26 7.03 -11.52
C VAL A 274 2.63 8.21 -12.41
N ARG A 275 2.01 8.30 -13.58
CA ARG A 275 2.19 9.41 -14.52
C ARG A 275 0.93 10.28 -14.57
N ILE A 276 1.03 11.46 -13.98
CA ILE A 276 -0.06 12.43 -13.85
C ILE A 276 0.00 13.37 -15.06
N LYS A 277 -0.84 13.15 -16.08
CA LYS A 277 -0.79 13.92 -17.35
C LYS A 277 -1.12 15.40 -17.24
N ALA A 278 -1.72 15.82 -16.12
CA ALA A 278 -2.07 17.22 -15.85
C ALA A 278 -1.24 17.82 -14.69
N GLY A 279 -0.26 17.09 -14.16
CA GLY A 279 0.70 17.61 -13.21
C GLY A 279 1.79 18.41 -13.91
N GLN A 280 2.43 19.33 -13.19
CA GLN A 280 3.50 20.15 -13.73
C GLN A 280 4.75 19.32 -14.02
N THR A 281 5.61 19.79 -14.92
CA THR A 281 6.96 19.21 -15.01
C THR A 281 7.75 19.74 -13.84
N ASN A 282 8.20 18.84 -12.95
CA ASN A 282 9.13 19.18 -11.88
C ASN A 282 10.28 20.02 -12.45
N ARG A 283 10.63 21.08 -11.74
CA ARG A 283 11.65 22.04 -12.18
C ARG A 283 13.01 21.50 -11.78
N ARG A 284 13.92 22.38 -11.40
CA ARG A 284 15.19 22.06 -10.78
C ARG A 284 15.51 23.19 -9.81
N PRO A 285 16.15 22.91 -8.67
CA PRO A 285 16.54 23.94 -7.74
C PRO A 285 17.43 24.99 -8.39
N VAL A 286 17.31 26.22 -7.92
CA VAL A 286 18.18 27.34 -8.26
C VAL A 286 18.83 27.88 -6.99
N LEU A 287 19.99 28.51 -7.13
CA LEU A 287 20.64 29.19 -6.01
C LEU A 287 19.87 30.47 -5.67
N THR A 288 19.71 30.75 -4.38
CA THR A 288 19.06 31.97 -3.91
C THR A 288 19.89 33.18 -4.34
N HIS A 289 19.23 34.23 -4.84
CA HIS A 289 19.88 35.39 -5.45
C HIS A 289 20.83 36.17 -4.50
N ASP A 290 20.62 36.06 -3.19
CA ASP A 290 21.42 36.73 -2.15
C ASP A 290 22.61 35.87 -1.63
N ALA A 291 22.74 34.61 -2.07
CA ALA A 291 23.81 33.72 -1.61
C ALA A 291 25.18 34.15 -2.17
N LEU A 292 26.17 34.35 -1.29
CA LEU A 292 27.47 34.90 -1.68
C LEU A 292 28.36 33.94 -2.51
N LEU A 293 28.09 32.63 -2.45
CA LEU A 293 28.86 31.53 -3.07
C LEU A 293 30.36 31.53 -2.73
N ARG A 294 30.71 32.17 -1.61
CA ARG A 294 32.07 32.35 -1.11
C ARG A 294 32.08 32.29 0.41
N LEU A 295 33.07 31.59 0.95
CA LEU A 295 33.41 31.61 2.38
C LEU A 295 34.80 32.22 2.55
N ASP A 296 34.91 33.29 3.32
CA ASP A 296 36.21 33.77 3.81
C ASP A 296 36.49 33.10 5.17
N VAL A 297 37.70 32.55 5.32
CA VAL A 297 38.13 31.69 6.43
C VAL A 297 39.45 32.21 6.97
N ASP A 298 39.62 32.21 8.29
CA ASP A 298 40.89 32.49 8.96
C ASP A 298 41.65 31.19 9.26
N GLN A 299 42.98 31.21 9.27
CA GLN A 299 43.75 29.98 9.46
C GLN A 299 43.47 29.32 10.82
N PHE A 300 43.36 28.00 10.80
CA PHE A 300 43.04 27.15 11.96
C PHE A 300 41.66 27.39 12.59
N ALA A 301 40.84 28.32 12.05
CA ALA A 301 39.48 28.57 12.49
C ALA A 301 38.48 27.67 11.74
N LEU A 302 37.90 26.70 12.45
CA LEU A 302 36.73 25.95 12.00
C LEU A 302 35.59 26.93 11.71
N THR A 303 35.20 27.08 10.44
CA THR A 303 34.32 28.18 10.00
C THR A 303 32.98 27.63 9.53
N ALA A 304 31.87 28.12 10.11
CA ALA A 304 30.52 27.66 9.77
C ALA A 304 30.12 28.00 8.32
N VAL A 305 29.41 27.09 7.67
CA VAL A 305 28.70 27.34 6.41
C VAL A 305 27.26 27.69 6.75
N THR A 306 26.81 28.88 6.36
CA THR A 306 25.50 29.43 6.72
C THR A 306 24.66 29.76 5.48
N PRO A 307 23.33 29.96 5.60
CA PRO A 307 22.47 30.32 4.48
C PRO A 307 22.85 31.65 3.78
N LEU A 308 23.65 32.50 4.43
CA LEU A 308 24.18 33.73 3.83
C LEU A 308 25.24 33.45 2.75
N VAL A 309 26.10 32.44 2.95
CA VAL A 309 27.14 32.07 1.97
C VAL A 309 26.61 31.09 0.93
N LEU A 310 25.68 30.20 1.30
CA LEU A 310 25.15 29.15 0.43
C LEU A 310 23.67 28.89 0.73
N ALA A 311 22.79 29.16 -0.22
CA ALA A 311 21.36 28.86 -0.13
C ALA A 311 20.76 28.57 -1.51
N ALA A 312 19.68 27.80 -1.52
CA ALA A 312 18.91 27.46 -2.71
C ALA A 312 17.41 27.65 -2.47
N GLU A 313 16.66 27.70 -3.57
CA GLU A 313 15.21 27.76 -3.61
C GLU A 313 14.69 26.85 -4.74
N ASP A 314 13.53 26.24 -4.51
CA ASP A 314 12.78 25.47 -5.51
C ASP A 314 11.27 25.73 -5.33
N HIS A 315 10.48 25.45 -6.37
CA HIS A 315 9.03 25.69 -6.38
C HIS A 315 8.21 24.48 -5.89
N GLU A 316 8.76 23.27 -6.03
CA GLU A 316 8.12 22.02 -5.65
C GLU A 316 8.65 21.48 -4.30
N THR A 317 9.95 21.59 -4.02
CA THR A 317 10.60 21.11 -2.78
C THR A 317 10.79 22.22 -1.74
N PRO A 318 10.37 22.04 -0.46
CA PRO A 318 10.68 22.98 0.63
C PRO A 318 12.19 23.17 0.83
N ALA A 319 12.64 24.41 1.00
CA ALA A 319 14.07 24.76 0.99
C ALA A 319 14.92 23.92 1.97
N GLU A 320 14.43 23.71 3.19
CA GLU A 320 15.06 22.83 4.21
C GLU A 320 15.38 21.40 3.75
N ARG A 321 14.68 20.88 2.73
CA ARG A 321 14.88 19.54 2.16
C ARG A 321 15.72 19.54 0.88
N LEU A 322 16.18 20.70 0.41
CA LEU A 322 17.13 20.79 -0.71
C LEU A 322 18.51 20.31 -0.27
N VAL A 323 19.18 19.58 -1.16
CA VAL A 323 20.42 18.88 -0.83
C VAL A 323 21.58 19.39 -1.66
N PHE A 324 22.62 19.89 -1.01
CA PHE A 324 23.87 20.28 -1.64
C PHE A 324 24.79 19.05 -1.78
N ASN A 325 25.32 18.83 -2.98
CA ASN A 325 26.18 17.68 -3.31
C ASN A 325 27.53 18.16 -3.88
N ILE A 326 28.64 17.79 -3.23
CA ILE A 326 30.01 18.16 -3.56
C ILE A 326 30.57 17.22 -4.63
N THR A 327 30.37 17.60 -5.89
CA THR A 327 30.87 16.88 -7.07
C THR A 327 32.38 16.95 -7.28
N GLN A 328 33.04 17.98 -6.76
CA GLN A 328 34.48 18.18 -6.90
C GLN A 328 35.04 18.88 -5.68
N SER A 329 36.00 18.23 -5.02
CA SER A 329 36.81 18.83 -3.95
C SER A 329 38.19 19.26 -4.48
N PRO A 330 38.87 20.18 -3.79
CA PRO A 330 40.31 20.45 -3.91
C PRO A 330 41.20 19.22 -3.67
N THR A 331 42.51 19.38 -3.79
CA THR A 331 43.48 18.31 -3.62
C THR A 331 43.73 17.96 -2.14
N LEU A 332 44.33 16.79 -1.91
CA LEU A 332 44.51 16.23 -0.57
C LEU A 332 45.39 17.14 0.31
N GLY A 333 44.78 17.76 1.33
CA GLY A 333 45.43 18.71 2.24
C GLY A 333 44.94 20.15 2.11
N GLU A 334 44.05 20.47 1.17
CA GLU A 334 43.47 21.81 0.95
C GLU A 334 42.19 22.09 1.78
N GLY A 335 42.10 21.45 2.96
CA GLY A 335 40.94 21.52 3.87
C GLY A 335 39.72 20.76 3.35
N CYS A 336 38.64 20.71 4.12
CA CYS A 336 37.42 19.99 3.75
C CYS A 336 36.16 20.53 4.45
N PHE A 337 34.98 20.16 3.93
CA PHE A 337 33.74 20.33 4.68
C PHE A 337 33.53 19.16 5.64
N VAL A 338 33.09 19.45 6.85
CA VAL A 338 32.82 18.49 7.92
C VAL A 338 31.45 18.75 8.54
N SER A 339 30.87 17.73 9.17
CA SER A 339 29.72 17.93 10.07
C SER A 339 30.23 18.27 11.48
N THR A 340 29.42 18.95 12.28
CA THR A 340 29.68 19.13 13.71
C THR A 340 29.48 17.83 14.48
N ASP A 341 28.62 16.96 13.94
CA ASP A 341 28.20 15.68 14.52
C ASP A 341 29.24 14.58 14.23
N ASP A 342 30.01 14.72 13.14
CA ASP A 342 31.28 14.04 12.90
C ASP A 342 32.26 14.98 12.19
N ARG A 343 33.22 15.51 12.97
CA ARG A 343 34.33 16.36 12.48
C ARG A 343 35.52 15.58 11.93
N ASN A 344 35.57 14.27 12.11
CA ASN A 344 36.74 13.46 11.74
C ASN A 344 36.71 13.00 10.28
N GLN A 345 35.60 13.21 9.56
CA GLN A 345 35.42 12.75 8.17
C GLN A 345 34.91 13.86 7.24
N PRO A 346 35.53 14.05 6.06
CA PRO A 346 35.00 14.93 5.02
C PRO A 346 33.62 14.48 4.56
N ILE A 347 32.63 15.38 4.59
CA ILE A 347 31.29 15.11 4.07
C ILE A 347 31.23 15.30 2.55
N ARG A 348 30.23 14.69 1.90
CA ARG A 348 29.97 14.84 0.46
C ARG A 348 28.65 15.55 0.15
N SER A 349 27.66 15.42 1.03
CA SER A 349 26.39 16.14 0.91
C SER A 349 25.84 16.59 2.26
N PHE A 350 24.93 17.56 2.21
CA PHE A 350 24.21 18.12 3.36
C PHE A 350 22.92 18.81 2.90
N THR A 351 21.93 18.91 3.77
CA THR A 351 20.69 19.65 3.52
C THR A 351 20.91 21.16 3.69
N GLN A 352 19.98 21.95 3.18
CA GLN A 352 19.88 23.37 3.56
C GLN A 352 19.40 23.57 5.00
N ARG A 353 18.81 22.56 5.66
CA ARG A 353 18.53 22.59 7.11
C ARG A 353 19.83 22.56 7.90
N ASP A 354 20.80 21.71 7.54
CA ASP A 354 22.08 21.62 8.24
C ASP A 354 22.87 22.94 8.24
N LEU A 355 22.67 23.78 7.22
CA LEU A 355 23.18 25.16 7.17
C LEU A 355 22.47 26.11 8.14
N GLN A 356 21.14 26.00 8.26
CA GLN A 356 20.31 26.77 9.20
C GLN A 356 20.55 26.37 10.66
N ASP A 357 20.87 25.09 10.86
CA ASP A 357 21.15 24.44 12.15
C ASP A 357 22.64 24.57 12.54
N PHE A 358 23.44 25.24 11.71
CA PHE A 358 24.89 25.46 11.87
C PHE A 358 25.74 24.19 11.99
N LYS A 359 25.23 23.05 11.50
CA LYS A 359 25.90 21.75 11.55
C LYS A 359 27.04 21.56 10.56
N ILE A 360 27.16 22.42 9.55
CA ILE A 360 28.17 22.29 8.50
C ILE A 360 29.27 23.34 8.70
N ALA A 361 30.53 22.89 8.67
CA ALA A 361 31.69 23.76 8.76
C ALA A 361 32.76 23.41 7.71
N TYR A 362 33.62 24.36 7.38
CA TYR A 362 34.87 24.12 6.67
C TYR A 362 36.02 24.05 7.67
N ASP A 363 36.76 22.94 7.64
CA ASP A 363 38.01 22.72 8.36
C ASP A 363 39.21 23.11 7.46
N PRO A 364 39.98 24.15 7.82
CA PRO A 364 41.07 24.66 6.99
C PRO A 364 42.33 23.78 7.01
N PRO A 365 43.26 23.95 6.04
CA PRO A 365 44.53 23.24 6.04
C PRO A 365 45.33 23.47 7.33
N SER A 366 45.82 22.39 7.94
CA SER A 366 46.71 22.43 9.11
C SER A 366 48.13 22.92 8.79
N GLY A 367 48.48 23.09 7.51
CA GLY A 367 49.71 23.75 7.09
C GLY A 367 49.52 25.27 6.98
N ASP A 368 50.37 26.03 7.69
CA ASP A 368 50.40 27.50 7.70
C ASP A 368 50.80 28.11 6.33
N SER A 369 50.49 29.39 6.13
CA SER A 369 50.76 30.13 4.88
C SER A 369 50.69 31.65 5.04
N ASP A 370 51.77 32.34 4.67
CA ASP A 370 51.83 33.82 4.56
C ASP A 370 50.97 34.39 3.40
N VAL A 371 50.35 33.53 2.59
CA VAL A 371 49.60 33.92 1.39
C VAL A 371 48.14 33.48 1.44
N ARG A 372 47.26 34.34 0.92
CA ARG A 372 45.83 34.04 0.73
C ARG A 372 45.66 32.84 -0.21
N ARG A 373 45.10 31.75 0.31
CA ARG A 373 44.77 30.54 -0.45
C ARG A 373 43.33 30.60 -0.93
N VAL A 374 43.05 30.09 -2.12
CA VAL A 374 41.72 30.11 -2.77
C VAL A 374 41.44 28.72 -3.31
N PHE A 375 40.37 28.11 -2.81
CA PHE A 375 39.95 26.76 -3.14
C PHE A 375 38.56 26.79 -3.77
N GLN A 376 38.32 25.93 -4.75
CA GLN A 376 37.06 25.87 -5.48
C GLN A 376 36.43 24.49 -5.37
N PHE A 377 35.23 24.45 -4.82
CA PHE A 377 34.41 23.25 -4.69
C PHE A 377 33.35 23.27 -5.79
N GLY A 378 33.30 22.21 -6.61
CA GLY A 378 32.24 22.04 -7.60
C GLY A 378 31.03 21.40 -6.94
N MET A 379 29.87 22.03 -7.01
CA MET A 379 28.65 21.59 -6.32
C MET A 379 27.43 21.63 -7.24
N HIS A 380 26.39 20.87 -6.89
CA HIS A 380 25.03 21.08 -7.40
C HIS A 380 24.01 20.88 -6.28
N VAL A 381 22.78 21.33 -6.50
CA VAL A 381 21.64 21.11 -5.59
C VAL A 381 20.74 20.01 -6.17
N VAL A 382 20.22 19.14 -5.32
CA VAL A 382 19.26 18.06 -5.64
C VAL A 382 17.93 18.34 -4.93
N ASP A 383 16.81 18.05 -5.60
CA ASP A 383 15.45 18.11 -5.04
C ASP A 383 14.88 16.75 -4.61
N ASP A 384 13.65 16.76 -4.09
CA ASP A 384 13.01 15.55 -3.56
C ASP A 384 12.48 14.56 -4.62
N GLU A 385 12.53 14.90 -5.92
CA GLU A 385 12.31 14.01 -7.07
C GLU A 385 13.62 13.58 -7.77
N GLY A 386 14.78 14.10 -7.33
CA GLY A 386 16.10 13.82 -7.91
C GLY A 386 16.44 14.65 -9.16
N ALA A 387 15.82 15.81 -9.39
CA ALA A 387 16.30 16.76 -10.39
C ALA A 387 17.43 17.63 -9.80
N THR A 388 18.37 18.04 -10.66
CA THR A 388 19.60 18.72 -10.27
C THR A 388 19.73 20.12 -10.86
N SER A 389 20.31 21.04 -10.08
CA SER A 389 20.69 22.38 -10.56
C SER A 389 21.77 22.30 -11.65
N ASP A 390 22.07 23.44 -12.29
CA ASP A 390 23.38 23.56 -12.95
C ASP A 390 24.50 23.41 -11.92
N GLN A 391 25.64 22.87 -12.34
CA GLN A 391 26.83 22.78 -11.49
C GLN A 391 27.44 24.18 -11.28
N PHE A 392 27.73 24.54 -10.05
CA PHE A 392 28.32 25.82 -9.66
C PHE A 392 29.63 25.62 -8.90
N SER A 393 30.39 26.70 -8.71
CA SER A 393 31.63 26.69 -7.93
C SER A 393 31.46 27.52 -6.66
N PHE A 394 31.57 26.88 -5.51
CA PHE A 394 31.66 27.53 -4.21
C PHE A 394 33.14 27.82 -3.89
N THR A 395 33.46 29.08 -3.58
CA THR A 395 34.86 29.51 -3.43
C THR A 395 35.21 29.71 -1.95
N VAL A 396 36.03 28.82 -1.39
CA VAL A 396 36.58 28.98 -0.03
C VAL A 396 37.90 29.73 -0.11
N ILE A 397 38.10 30.69 0.79
CA ILE A 397 39.27 31.57 0.80
C ILE A 397 39.87 31.59 2.20
N VAL A 398 41.02 30.95 2.36
CA VAL A 398 41.79 31.00 3.60
C VAL A 398 42.72 32.21 3.56
N LYS A 399 42.48 33.19 4.44
CA LYS A 399 43.34 34.37 4.66
C LYS A 399 44.65 33.93 5.34
N PRO A 400 45.79 34.61 5.12
CA PRO A 400 46.98 34.35 5.94
C PRO A 400 46.75 34.74 7.40
N MET A 401 47.46 34.12 8.35
CA MET A 401 47.33 34.44 9.77
C MET A 401 47.88 35.84 10.06
N ASN A 402 47.11 36.66 10.78
CA ASN A 402 47.57 37.90 11.39
C ASN A 402 47.84 37.61 12.87
N THR A 403 49.09 37.69 13.33
CA THR A 403 49.43 37.44 14.74
C THR A 403 49.04 38.59 15.68
N LEU A 404 48.87 39.78 15.11
CA LEU A 404 48.32 40.97 15.77
C LEU A 404 46.78 40.98 15.79
N ALA A 405 46.15 39.81 15.68
CA ALA A 405 44.71 39.63 15.83
C ALA A 405 44.46 38.36 16.67
N PRO A 406 43.34 38.30 17.41
CA PRO A 406 43.02 37.15 18.22
C PRO A 406 42.85 35.89 17.36
N SER A 407 43.42 34.79 17.83
CA SER A 407 43.55 33.51 17.12
C SER A 407 43.16 32.34 18.03
N VAL A 408 42.49 31.32 17.48
CA VAL A 408 42.12 30.12 18.24
C VAL A 408 43.21 29.07 18.12
N THR A 409 43.90 28.77 19.22
CA THR A 409 44.96 27.75 19.28
C THR A 409 44.46 26.38 19.76
N ARG A 410 43.23 26.31 20.29
CA ARG A 410 42.55 25.05 20.62
C ARG A 410 41.04 25.21 20.48
N ASN A 411 40.42 24.30 19.73
CA ASN A 411 38.97 24.20 19.58
C ASN A 411 38.55 22.72 19.57
N THR A 412 38.58 22.06 20.73
CA THR A 412 38.10 20.66 20.81
C THR A 412 36.59 20.56 20.85
N GLY A 413 35.87 21.66 21.04
CA GLY A 413 34.47 21.64 21.47
C GLY A 413 34.31 21.12 22.92
N ILE A 414 33.07 21.03 23.38
CA ILE A 414 32.71 20.35 24.63
C ILE A 414 31.85 19.11 24.36
N GLN A 415 31.86 18.18 25.32
CA GLN A 415 31.00 17.00 25.34
C GLN A 415 30.31 16.90 26.70
N LEU A 416 29.03 16.60 26.70
CA LEU A 416 28.20 16.45 27.90
C LEU A 416 27.01 15.53 27.61
N PHE A 417 26.31 15.09 28.65
CA PHE A 417 24.95 14.59 28.49
C PHE A 417 23.95 15.76 28.54
N GLU A 418 22.71 15.53 28.15
CA GLU A 418 21.63 16.51 28.34
C GLU A 418 21.35 16.83 29.81
N GLY A 419 20.69 17.97 30.04
CA GLY A 419 20.54 18.64 31.34
C GLY A 419 21.84 19.12 32.01
N GLN A 420 22.99 18.56 31.63
CA GLN A 420 24.26 18.87 32.26
C GLN A 420 24.75 20.28 31.90
N SER A 421 25.67 20.77 32.72
CA SER A 421 26.38 22.03 32.49
C SER A 421 27.88 21.78 32.52
N ARG A 422 28.63 22.37 31.58
CA ARG A 422 30.09 22.23 31.48
C ARG A 422 30.79 23.57 31.26
N PRO A 423 31.91 23.84 31.95
CA PRO A 423 32.69 25.04 31.74
C PRO A 423 33.51 24.97 30.44
N LEU A 424 33.60 26.10 29.74
CA LEU A 424 34.60 26.32 28.70
C LEU A 424 35.90 26.74 29.40
N LEU A 425 37.01 26.08 29.05
CA LEU A 425 38.29 26.11 29.76
C LEU A 425 39.45 26.14 28.77
N SER A 426 40.33 27.14 28.88
CA SER A 426 41.52 27.27 28.00
C SER A 426 42.55 26.15 28.16
N SER A 427 42.55 25.47 29.31
CA SER A 427 43.39 24.30 29.57
C SER A 427 42.87 23.01 28.91
N GLN A 428 41.63 22.99 28.41
CA GLN A 428 40.97 21.78 27.90
C GLN A 428 40.37 21.94 26.51
N ASN A 429 39.51 22.93 26.29
CA ASN A 429 38.60 22.95 25.14
C ASN A 429 38.67 24.18 24.23
N LEU A 430 38.79 25.41 24.78
CA LEU A 430 38.82 26.65 24.00
C LEU A 430 40.00 27.54 24.42
N GLN A 431 41.09 27.52 23.65
CA GLN A 431 42.27 28.34 23.92
C GLN A 431 42.42 29.43 22.84
N VAL A 432 42.60 30.68 23.29
CA VAL A 432 42.77 31.86 22.44
C VAL A 432 44.13 32.50 22.73
N SER A 433 44.75 33.05 21.70
CA SER A 433 46.03 33.77 21.77
C SER A 433 46.03 35.01 20.87
N ASP A 434 46.81 36.00 21.26
CA ASP A 434 47.01 37.28 20.58
C ASP A 434 48.44 37.75 20.93
N GLU A 435 49.20 38.27 19.96
CA GLU A 435 50.63 38.55 20.17
C GLU A 435 50.88 39.85 20.96
N ASP A 436 50.02 40.86 20.85
CA ASP A 436 50.29 42.20 21.41
C ASP A 436 49.34 42.66 22.52
N ASN A 437 48.12 42.12 22.62
CA ASN A 437 47.08 42.75 23.44
C ASN A 437 46.06 41.82 24.16
N ILE A 438 46.32 40.51 24.30
CA ILE A 438 45.40 39.47 24.85
C ILE A 438 44.42 39.88 25.99
N ASP A 439 44.79 40.76 26.92
CA ASP A 439 43.91 41.30 27.98
C ASP A 439 42.69 42.11 27.44
N ASN A 440 42.80 42.67 26.24
CA ASN A 440 41.72 43.39 25.55
C ASN A 440 40.71 42.46 24.88
N VAL A 441 41.09 41.21 24.59
CA VAL A 441 40.33 40.29 23.73
C VAL A 441 39.00 39.90 24.36
N ARG A 442 37.93 40.06 23.60
CA ARG A 442 36.54 39.80 24.00
C ARG A 442 35.88 38.85 23.02
N LEU A 443 35.34 37.76 23.54
CA LEU A 443 34.52 36.80 22.81
C LEU A 443 33.04 37.08 23.05
N SER A 444 32.25 37.04 21.99
CA SER A 444 30.79 37.25 22.00
C SER A 444 30.10 36.22 21.13
N VAL A 445 28.93 35.72 21.55
CA VAL A 445 28.08 34.86 20.71
C VAL A 445 27.40 35.72 19.65
N ILE A 446 27.43 35.29 18.39
CA ILE A 446 26.75 35.97 17.28
C ILE A 446 25.66 35.13 16.62
N ALA A 447 25.76 33.80 16.70
CA ALA A 447 24.75 32.84 16.24
C ALA A 447 24.97 31.48 16.94
N GLY A 448 24.04 30.54 16.74
CA GLY A 448 24.03 29.27 17.47
C GLY A 448 23.24 29.33 18.78
N LEU A 449 23.54 28.44 19.73
CA LEU A 449 22.78 28.23 20.99
C LEU A 449 21.31 27.89 20.71
N ARG A 450 21.07 26.75 20.07
CA ARG A 450 19.71 26.25 19.73
C ARG A 450 19.12 25.31 20.79
N HIS A 451 19.97 24.63 21.55
CA HIS A 451 19.62 23.57 22.51
C HIS A 451 20.32 23.79 23.86
N GLY A 452 20.42 25.05 24.27
CA GLY A 452 21.14 25.43 25.47
C GLY A 452 21.41 26.92 25.60
N SER A 453 22.16 27.28 26.64
CA SER A 453 22.52 28.65 26.95
C SER A 453 23.94 28.77 27.51
N LEU A 454 24.56 29.92 27.31
CA LEU A 454 25.89 30.24 27.82
C LEU A 454 25.78 31.25 28.97
N THR A 455 26.24 30.89 30.15
CA THR A 455 26.28 31.77 31.34
C THR A 455 27.70 32.22 31.62
N ILE A 456 27.90 33.48 32.01
CA ILE A 456 29.24 34.08 32.17
C ILE A 456 29.33 34.74 33.55
N GLY A 457 30.20 34.22 34.41
CA GLY A 457 30.33 34.62 35.81
C GLY A 457 29.07 34.35 36.64
N GLY A 458 28.26 33.36 36.25
CA GLY A 458 26.94 33.09 36.84
C GLY A 458 25.85 34.09 36.45
N VAL A 459 26.08 34.95 35.44
CA VAL A 459 25.13 35.98 34.99
C VAL A 459 24.85 35.85 33.49
N VAL A 460 23.57 35.77 33.12
CA VAL A 460 23.12 35.59 31.73
C VAL A 460 23.29 36.87 30.88
N GLN A 461 23.21 38.06 31.48
CA GLN A 461 23.18 39.35 30.75
C GLN A 461 24.55 39.91 30.36
N ARG A 462 25.64 39.15 30.49
CA ARG A 462 26.99 39.63 30.13
C ARG A 462 27.33 39.20 28.69
N ASN A 463 27.03 40.05 27.71
CA ASN A 463 27.14 39.75 26.27
C ASN A 463 28.57 39.43 25.74
N TYR A 464 29.61 39.43 26.57
CA TYR A 464 30.97 39.04 26.18
C TYR A 464 31.78 38.47 27.36
N PHE A 465 32.70 37.56 27.08
CA PHE A 465 33.70 37.04 28.01
C PHE A 465 35.13 37.31 27.49
N THR A 466 36.15 37.09 28.32
CA THR A 466 37.58 37.25 27.99
C THR A 466 38.33 35.94 28.22
N PRO A 467 39.59 35.79 27.74
CA PRO A 467 40.41 34.61 28.04
C PRO A 467 40.50 34.29 29.55
N ALA A 468 40.58 35.30 30.41
CA ALA A 468 40.59 35.14 31.87
C ALA A 468 39.26 34.61 32.46
N ASP A 469 38.13 34.75 31.77
CA ASP A 469 36.88 34.08 32.17
C ASP A 469 36.91 32.58 31.82
N LEU A 470 37.63 32.18 30.76
CA LEU A 470 37.87 30.77 30.40
C LEU A 470 38.89 30.11 31.33
N ASP A 471 39.99 30.80 31.66
CA ASP A 471 40.99 30.29 32.63
C ASP A 471 40.40 30.08 34.03
N SER A 472 39.42 30.89 34.41
CA SER A 472 38.72 30.77 35.69
C SER A 472 37.50 29.84 35.65
N GLY A 473 37.14 29.28 34.48
CA GLY A 473 35.96 28.42 34.30
C GLY A 473 34.63 29.14 34.53
N SER A 474 34.63 30.48 34.41
CA SER A 474 33.45 31.33 34.63
C SER A 474 32.45 31.29 33.47
N VAL A 475 32.85 30.77 32.31
CA VAL A 475 31.98 30.57 31.14
C VAL A 475 31.45 29.15 31.15
N VAL A 476 30.14 28.98 31.32
CA VAL A 476 29.49 27.66 31.44
C VAL A 476 28.37 27.52 30.42
N TYR A 477 28.45 26.48 29.60
CA TYR A 477 27.33 26.03 28.77
C TYR A 477 26.40 25.14 29.61
N THR A 478 25.10 25.32 29.44
CA THR A 478 24.03 24.52 30.03
C THR A 478 23.10 24.09 28.91
N HIS A 479 22.92 22.78 28.73
CA HIS A 479 21.94 22.22 27.78
C HIS A 479 20.50 22.46 28.30
N ASP A 480 19.51 22.37 27.42
CA ASP A 480 18.11 22.75 27.74
C ASP A 480 17.13 21.59 27.97
N ASP A 481 17.62 20.36 28.17
CA ASP A 481 16.82 19.11 28.29
C ASP A 481 16.02 18.79 27.00
N SER A 482 16.55 19.11 25.81
CA SER A 482 15.94 18.69 24.53
C SER A 482 16.76 17.63 23.78
N ASP A 483 16.12 16.51 23.42
CA ASP A 483 16.72 15.33 22.77
C ASP A 483 17.52 15.67 21.52
N THR A 484 18.82 15.89 21.68
CA THR A 484 19.69 16.36 20.61
C THR A 484 21.10 15.81 20.73
N TYR A 485 21.73 15.56 19.59
CA TYR A 485 23.10 15.05 19.54
C TYR A 485 24.15 16.18 19.43
N SER A 486 23.72 17.39 19.07
CA SER A 486 24.62 18.54 18.91
C SER A 486 23.91 19.89 19.07
N ASP A 487 24.66 20.85 19.61
CA ASP A 487 24.43 22.29 19.43
C ASP A 487 25.73 22.93 18.93
N ASN A 488 25.64 24.13 18.38
CA ASN A 488 26.78 24.85 17.82
C ASN A 488 26.74 26.30 18.26
N ILE A 489 27.89 26.88 18.53
CA ILE A 489 28.03 28.28 18.94
C ILE A 489 28.98 28.97 17.97
N ILE A 490 28.53 30.01 17.29
CA ILE A 490 29.41 30.87 16.49
C ILE A 490 29.85 32.03 17.38
N PHE A 491 31.13 32.03 17.74
CA PHE A 491 31.77 33.11 18.47
C PHE A 491 32.43 34.09 17.52
N ARG A 492 32.29 35.39 17.81
CA ARG A 492 33.17 36.43 17.31
C ARG A 492 34.07 36.94 18.42
N MET A 493 35.37 36.95 18.15
CA MET A 493 36.40 37.48 19.03
C MET A 493 37.03 38.76 18.46
N THR A 494 37.27 39.74 19.31
CA THR A 494 37.84 41.06 18.94
C THR A 494 38.74 41.62 20.03
N ASP A 495 39.84 42.26 19.62
CA ASP A 495 40.74 43.11 20.41
C ASP A 495 40.29 44.59 20.44
N GLY A 496 39.34 44.98 19.57
CA GLY A 496 38.92 46.36 19.30
C GLY A 496 39.47 46.98 18.01
N VAL A 497 40.27 46.24 17.23
CA VAL A 497 40.85 46.64 15.92
C VAL A 497 40.51 45.63 14.82
N HIS A 498 40.47 44.35 15.18
CA HIS A 498 40.21 43.19 14.35
C HIS A 498 38.98 42.42 14.86
N ASP A 499 38.32 41.69 13.97
CA ASP A 499 37.25 40.75 14.29
C ASP A 499 37.55 39.42 13.60
N VAL A 500 37.42 38.31 14.33
CA VAL A 500 37.57 36.93 13.83
C VAL A 500 36.40 36.09 14.31
N GLU A 501 35.84 35.25 13.44
CA GLU A 501 34.67 34.41 13.73
C GLU A 501 35.05 32.92 13.63
N PHE A 502 34.54 32.10 14.54
CA PHE A 502 34.76 30.65 14.53
C PHE A 502 33.57 29.89 15.13
N LEU A 503 33.38 28.65 14.68
CA LEU A 503 32.40 27.73 15.22
C LEU A 503 33.01 26.91 16.37
N PHE A 504 32.30 26.86 17.50
CA PHE A 504 32.60 26.01 18.64
C PHE A 504 31.49 24.96 18.78
N PRO A 505 31.80 23.66 18.57
CA PRO A 505 30.80 22.60 18.59
C PRO A 505 30.55 22.06 20.00
N VAL A 506 29.29 21.70 20.26
CA VAL A 506 28.82 21.03 21.47
C VAL A 506 28.29 19.67 21.05
N THR A 507 28.90 18.57 21.54
CA THR A 507 28.32 17.22 21.39
C THR A 507 27.51 16.89 22.62
N ILE A 508 26.24 16.53 22.42
CA ILE A 508 25.36 16.07 23.50
C ILE A 508 25.15 14.56 23.36
N TYR A 509 25.12 13.87 24.49
CA TYR A 509 24.74 12.47 24.61
C TYR A 509 23.37 12.41 25.30
N PRO A 510 22.38 11.72 24.74
CA PRO A 510 21.13 11.52 25.45
C PRO A 510 21.34 10.62 26.69
N GLU A 511 20.55 10.86 27.72
CA GLU A 511 20.22 9.87 28.75
C GLU A 511 18.88 9.20 28.35
N ASP A 512 18.43 8.17 29.05
CA ASP A 512 17.33 7.27 28.62
C ASP A 512 16.11 7.52 29.52
N ASP A 513 15.50 8.72 29.38
CA ASP A 513 14.58 9.33 30.37
C ASP A 513 13.22 9.82 29.81
N GLU A 514 13.08 10.00 28.49
CA GLU A 514 11.80 10.15 27.78
C GLU A 514 11.12 8.77 27.61
N ALA A 515 9.93 8.71 27.01
CA ALA A 515 9.18 7.45 26.87
C ALA A 515 8.58 7.27 25.45
N PRO A 516 8.67 6.05 24.86
CA PRO A 516 8.47 5.88 23.42
C PRO A 516 7.17 6.42 22.85
N ILE A 517 7.33 7.15 21.74
CA ILE A 517 6.25 7.80 21.02
C ILE A 517 5.81 6.93 19.84
N LEU A 518 4.50 6.93 19.52
CA LEU A 518 4.02 6.27 18.31
C LEU A 518 4.16 7.19 17.10
N ASN A 519 5.02 6.79 16.17
CA ASN A 519 5.12 7.41 14.86
C ASN A 519 4.07 6.85 13.87
N VAL A 520 3.56 5.63 14.08
CA VAL A 520 2.51 5.03 13.23
C VAL A 520 1.42 4.34 14.06
N ASN A 521 0.16 4.72 13.81
CA ASN A 521 -1.04 4.02 14.29
C ASN A 521 -2.18 4.27 13.29
N THR A 522 -2.30 3.45 12.25
CA THR A 522 -3.29 3.67 11.17
C THR A 522 -4.70 3.19 11.54
N GLY A 523 -4.84 2.43 12.62
CA GLY A 523 -5.95 1.51 12.79
C GLY A 523 -5.83 0.28 11.88
N LEU A 524 -6.72 -0.69 12.10
CA LEU A 524 -6.76 -1.98 11.41
C LEU A 524 -8.13 -2.18 10.74
N GLU A 525 -8.17 -2.95 9.66
CA GLU A 525 -9.41 -3.43 9.05
C GLU A 525 -9.34 -4.96 8.85
N THR A 526 -10.40 -5.67 9.21
CA THR A 526 -10.51 -7.14 9.10
C THR A 526 -11.94 -7.54 8.79
N TYR A 527 -12.13 -8.76 8.28
CA TYR A 527 -13.44 -9.41 8.24
C TYR A 527 -13.71 -10.17 9.55
N LYS A 528 -14.99 -10.48 9.83
CA LYS A 528 -15.44 -11.43 10.87
C LYS A 528 -14.67 -12.75 10.79
N ASN A 529 -14.26 -13.32 11.94
CA ASN A 529 -13.35 -14.48 12.05
C ASN A 529 -11.95 -14.28 11.38
N GLY A 530 -11.65 -13.08 10.88
CA GLY A 530 -10.41 -12.78 10.19
C GLY A 530 -9.23 -12.68 11.16
N ALA A 531 -8.04 -12.89 10.63
CA ALA A 531 -6.79 -12.63 11.35
C ALA A 531 -5.85 -11.83 10.47
N VAL A 532 -5.39 -10.68 10.96
CA VAL A 532 -4.58 -9.72 10.21
C VAL A 532 -3.28 -9.47 10.97
N GLN A 533 -2.18 -9.46 10.23
CA GLN A 533 -0.84 -9.23 10.76
C GLN A 533 -0.73 -7.76 11.20
N LEU A 534 -0.09 -7.51 12.34
CA LEU A 534 0.37 -6.17 12.71
C LEU A 534 1.79 -5.99 12.17
N THR A 535 2.00 -4.93 11.40
CA THR A 535 3.28 -4.57 10.77
C THR A 535 3.63 -3.11 11.11
N PRO A 536 4.89 -2.67 10.90
CA PRO A 536 5.30 -1.28 11.11
C PRO A 536 4.47 -0.24 10.32
N ASP A 537 3.89 -0.61 9.16
CA ASP A 537 2.97 0.25 8.40
C ASP A 537 1.63 0.51 9.13
N ILE A 538 1.25 -0.36 10.06
CA ILE A 538 -0.02 -0.31 10.81
C ILE A 538 0.20 0.28 12.20
N LEU A 539 1.26 -0.18 12.86
CA LEU A 539 1.60 0.15 14.23
C LEU A 539 3.13 0.19 14.36
N SER A 540 3.68 1.34 14.75
CA SER A 540 5.11 1.52 15.01
C SER A 540 5.31 2.59 16.08
N ALA A 541 6.40 2.43 16.83
CA ALA A 541 6.87 3.37 17.83
C ALA A 541 8.36 3.66 17.61
N THR A 542 8.82 4.77 18.17
CA THR A 542 10.22 5.22 18.10
C THR A 542 10.63 5.92 19.38
N ASP A 543 11.86 5.70 19.78
CA ASP A 543 12.65 6.47 20.75
C ASP A 543 13.78 7.23 20.04
N VAL A 544 14.43 8.12 20.79
CA VAL A 544 15.51 8.99 20.31
C VAL A 544 16.79 8.74 21.11
N ASP A 545 16.63 8.48 22.39
CA ASP A 545 17.54 7.92 23.38
C ASP A 545 17.72 6.38 23.21
N SER A 546 16.62 5.63 23.27
CA SER A 546 16.56 4.17 23.32
C SER A 546 16.57 3.47 21.94
N ASP A 547 16.75 2.13 21.91
CA ASP A 547 16.72 1.34 20.67
C ASP A 547 15.29 0.92 20.29
N ASN A 548 14.82 1.50 19.19
CA ASN A 548 13.56 1.19 18.52
C ASN A 548 13.23 -0.32 18.46
N ALA A 549 14.20 -1.18 18.16
CA ALA A 549 13.95 -2.62 17.97
C ALA A 549 13.48 -3.33 19.25
N GLU A 550 13.89 -2.85 20.42
CA GLU A 550 13.59 -3.43 21.74
C GLU A 550 12.39 -2.76 22.44
N ILE A 551 11.76 -1.75 21.84
CA ILE A 551 10.51 -1.15 22.36
C ILE A 551 9.44 -2.23 22.53
N LEU A 552 8.82 -2.29 23.71
CA LEU A 552 7.81 -3.27 24.10
C LEU A 552 6.42 -2.66 24.20
N TYR A 553 5.50 -3.17 23.39
CA TYR A 553 4.06 -2.92 23.48
C TYR A 553 3.46 -3.78 24.60
N MET A 554 2.52 -3.22 25.37
CA MET A 554 1.85 -3.88 26.49
C MET A 554 0.35 -3.58 26.46
N LEU A 555 -0.51 -4.60 26.46
CA LEU A 555 -1.97 -4.43 26.49
C LEU A 555 -2.46 -3.92 27.84
N GLU A 556 -3.24 -2.84 27.81
CA GLU A 556 -3.87 -2.25 28.99
C GLU A 556 -5.25 -2.90 29.21
N GLN A 557 -5.67 -3.06 30.48
CA GLN A 557 -6.98 -3.61 30.81
C GLN A 557 -8.07 -2.51 30.83
N PRO A 558 -9.32 -2.82 30.44
CA PRO A 558 -9.84 -4.12 30.03
C PRO A 558 -9.51 -4.47 28.57
N TYR A 559 -9.13 -5.73 28.34
CA TYR A 559 -8.91 -6.25 26.99
C TYR A 559 -10.20 -6.27 26.15
N SER A 560 -10.05 -6.35 24.83
CA SER A 560 -11.16 -6.51 23.88
C SER A 560 -12.03 -7.73 24.20
N LYS A 561 -13.30 -7.63 23.81
CA LYS A 561 -14.28 -8.73 23.82
C LYS A 561 -14.61 -9.26 22.42
N ASN A 562 -14.13 -8.60 21.37
CA ASN A 562 -14.43 -8.94 19.98
C ASN A 562 -13.22 -9.61 19.29
N GLY A 563 -12.01 -9.45 19.81
CA GLY A 563 -10.81 -10.09 19.30
C GLY A 563 -9.64 -10.07 20.29
N TYR A 564 -8.50 -10.64 19.89
CA TYR A 564 -7.31 -10.78 20.72
C TYR A 564 -6.02 -10.78 19.90
N ILE A 565 -4.89 -10.47 20.53
CA ILE A 565 -3.56 -10.51 19.89
C ILE A 565 -2.90 -11.88 20.10
N VAL A 566 -2.37 -12.45 19.02
CA VAL A 566 -1.53 -13.66 19.06
C VAL A 566 -0.17 -13.40 18.46
N PHE A 567 0.83 -14.10 18.97
CA PHE A 567 2.12 -14.31 18.31
C PHE A 567 2.05 -15.61 17.51
N ARG A 568 2.58 -15.63 16.29
CA ARG A 568 2.63 -16.79 15.38
C ARG A 568 4.05 -17.06 14.88
N GLN A 569 4.46 -18.33 14.92
CA GLN A 569 5.73 -18.81 14.36
C GLN A 569 5.54 -20.17 13.65
N LYS A 570 6.60 -20.67 12.99
CA LYS A 570 6.60 -21.97 12.30
C LYS A 570 7.54 -22.99 12.90
N GLU A 571 8.64 -22.53 13.46
CA GLU A 571 9.56 -23.28 14.28
C GLU A 571 8.78 -23.89 15.46
N VAL A 572 9.06 -25.15 15.77
CA VAL A 572 8.45 -25.84 16.92
C VAL A 572 8.89 -25.11 18.20
N PRO A 573 7.98 -24.53 19.00
CA PRO A 573 8.35 -23.83 20.22
C PRO A 573 8.98 -24.79 21.23
N ALA A 574 9.98 -24.32 21.97
CA ALA A 574 10.66 -25.12 23.00
C ALA A 574 9.74 -25.54 24.18
N ASP A 575 8.61 -24.86 24.35
CA ASP A 575 7.64 -25.01 25.43
C ASP A 575 6.23 -25.16 24.84
N LEU A 576 5.94 -26.33 24.28
CA LEU A 576 4.74 -26.60 23.48
C LEU A 576 3.42 -26.40 24.24
N ASP A 577 3.40 -26.57 25.56
CA ASP A 577 2.19 -26.50 26.39
C ASP A 577 1.53 -25.10 26.39
N LYS A 578 2.27 -24.07 25.95
CA LYS A 578 1.80 -22.67 25.83
C LYS A 578 1.31 -22.29 24.43
N TRP A 579 1.29 -23.20 23.47
CA TRP A 579 1.01 -22.90 22.06
C TRP A 579 -0.06 -23.82 21.46
N ARG A 580 -0.89 -23.25 20.58
CA ARG A 580 -1.86 -23.96 19.76
C ARG A 580 -1.31 -24.14 18.35
N LEU A 581 -1.37 -25.34 17.79
CA LEU A 581 -1.14 -25.51 16.35
C LEU A 581 -2.43 -25.17 15.60
N ALA A 582 -2.40 -24.14 14.75
CA ALA A 582 -3.52 -23.72 13.91
C ALA A 582 -3.03 -23.43 12.49
N ASN A 583 -3.68 -24.00 11.48
CA ASN A 583 -3.41 -23.76 10.05
C ASN A 583 -1.92 -23.87 9.63
N GLY A 584 -1.12 -24.72 10.28
CA GLY A 584 0.31 -24.88 10.00
C GLY A 584 1.21 -23.81 10.63
N TYR A 585 0.75 -23.12 11.67
CA TYR A 585 1.49 -22.19 12.52
C TYR A 585 1.31 -22.59 13.99
N TYR A 586 2.35 -22.39 14.80
CA TYR A 586 2.21 -22.36 16.25
C TYR A 586 1.80 -20.95 16.66
N GLU A 587 0.65 -20.82 17.33
CA GLU A 587 0.12 -19.54 17.80
C GLU A 587 -0.10 -19.52 19.32
N ARG A 588 0.12 -18.37 19.94
CA ARG A 588 -0.01 -18.15 21.39
C ARG A 588 -0.63 -16.79 21.65
N LEU A 589 -1.59 -16.72 22.57
CA LEU A 589 -2.16 -15.47 23.07
C LEU A 589 -1.05 -14.65 23.74
N VAL A 590 -0.92 -13.36 23.40
CA VAL A 590 0.05 -12.46 24.01
C VAL A 590 -0.60 -11.16 24.51
N SER A 591 -0.13 -10.66 25.64
CA SER A 591 -0.45 -9.34 26.19
C SER A 591 0.70 -8.34 26.06
N GLN A 592 1.81 -8.74 25.45
CA GLN A 592 2.95 -7.89 25.12
C GLN A 592 3.72 -8.45 23.92
N TRP A 593 4.37 -7.58 23.14
CA TRP A 593 5.23 -7.93 22.00
C TRP A 593 6.24 -6.80 21.76
N GLY A 594 7.37 -7.09 21.10
CA GLY A 594 8.37 -6.09 20.73
C GLY A 594 8.11 -5.45 19.37
N GLN A 595 8.69 -4.28 19.12
CA GLN A 595 8.77 -3.67 17.79
C GLN A 595 9.39 -4.65 16.78
N ARG A 596 10.48 -5.33 17.16
CA ARG A 596 11.09 -6.43 16.38
C ARG A 596 10.13 -7.58 16.02
N ASP A 597 9.07 -7.81 16.80
CA ASP A 597 8.07 -8.85 16.49
C ASP A 597 7.08 -8.40 15.41
N LEU A 598 6.82 -7.08 15.30
CA LEU A 598 6.05 -6.48 14.21
C LEU A 598 6.85 -6.49 12.91
N GLU A 599 8.14 -6.14 13.00
CA GLU A 599 9.09 -6.13 11.87
C GLU A 599 9.34 -7.54 11.32
N ALA A 600 9.43 -8.55 12.19
CA ALA A 600 9.48 -9.96 11.80
C ALA A 600 8.12 -10.52 11.34
N GLY A 601 7.02 -9.78 11.54
CA GLY A 601 5.68 -10.17 11.10
C GLY A 601 5.02 -11.27 11.93
N HIS A 602 5.44 -11.45 13.19
CA HIS A 602 4.96 -12.52 14.06
C HIS A 602 3.65 -12.17 14.80
N VAL A 603 3.28 -10.90 14.91
CA VAL A 603 2.12 -10.45 15.68
C VAL A 603 0.87 -10.34 14.81
N PHE A 604 -0.26 -10.85 15.29
CA PHE A 604 -1.55 -10.82 14.59
C PHE A 604 -2.69 -10.43 15.53
N TYR A 605 -3.62 -9.60 15.05
CA TYR A 605 -4.96 -9.52 15.61
C TYR A 605 -5.81 -10.68 15.07
N VAL A 606 -6.67 -11.26 15.92
CA VAL A 606 -7.64 -12.29 15.56
C VAL A 606 -9.03 -11.85 16.04
N GLU A 607 -9.98 -11.77 15.11
CA GLU A 607 -11.39 -11.50 15.39
C GLU A 607 -12.09 -12.78 15.89
N SER A 608 -13.00 -12.63 16.87
CA SER A 608 -13.70 -13.73 17.53
C SER A 608 -15.16 -13.39 17.84
N GLY A 609 -15.81 -12.56 17.02
CA GLY A 609 -17.17 -12.08 17.20
C GLY A 609 -18.22 -13.12 16.80
N THR A 610 -18.99 -13.61 17.77
CA THR A 610 -19.98 -14.69 17.58
C THR A 610 -21.30 -14.26 16.91
N SER A 611 -21.39 -13.01 16.44
CA SER A 611 -22.63 -12.38 15.98
C SER A 611 -22.54 -12.04 14.49
N HIS A 612 -23.35 -12.75 13.69
CA HIS A 612 -23.61 -12.40 12.29
C HIS A 612 -24.41 -11.08 12.26
N THR A 613 -23.93 -10.09 11.52
CA THR A 613 -24.57 -8.77 11.35
C THR A 613 -24.17 -8.17 10.01
N THR A 614 -25.12 -7.49 9.35
CA THR A 614 -24.88 -6.61 8.19
C THR A 614 -23.95 -5.44 8.48
N ASP A 615 -23.87 -5.02 9.74
CA ASP A 615 -23.28 -3.74 10.14
C ASP A 615 -21.80 -3.88 10.49
N VAL A 616 -21.00 -2.91 10.02
CA VAL A 616 -19.58 -2.77 10.37
C VAL A 616 -19.45 -2.53 11.88
N LYS A 617 -18.65 -3.37 12.54
CA LYS A 617 -18.35 -3.27 13.97
C LYS A 617 -17.02 -2.55 14.19
N LEU A 618 -16.92 -1.82 15.30
CA LEU A 618 -15.66 -1.21 15.75
C LEU A 618 -15.20 -1.89 17.03
N ASP A 619 -14.01 -2.46 16.99
CA ASP A 619 -13.30 -2.97 18.16
C ASP A 619 -12.15 -2.02 18.55
N ARG A 620 -11.70 -2.10 19.80
CA ARG A 620 -10.68 -1.22 20.36
C ARG A 620 -9.75 -1.99 21.28
N ILE A 621 -8.46 -1.83 21.05
CA ILE A 621 -7.40 -2.33 21.92
C ILE A 621 -6.72 -1.14 22.57
N LEU A 622 -6.65 -1.17 23.91
CA LEU A 622 -5.85 -0.23 24.69
C LEU A 622 -4.49 -0.84 24.98
N PHE A 623 -3.44 -0.03 24.89
CA PHE A 623 -2.06 -0.47 25.12
C PHE A 623 -1.17 0.70 25.53
N ARG A 624 0.07 0.39 25.88
CA ARG A 624 1.19 1.34 26.06
C ARG A 624 2.41 0.78 25.35
N VAL A 625 3.35 1.64 24.98
CA VAL A 625 4.74 1.26 24.70
C VAL A 625 5.65 1.69 25.85
N LYS A 626 6.78 0.98 25.96
CA LYS A 626 7.91 1.27 26.84
C LYS A 626 9.22 0.85 26.19
N ASP A 627 10.28 1.46 26.64
CA ASP A 627 11.71 1.23 26.38
C ASP A 627 12.28 0.05 27.20
N THR A 628 13.62 0.03 27.32
CA THR A 628 14.41 -0.92 28.12
C THR A 628 15.09 -0.30 29.35
N HIS A 629 14.74 0.94 29.73
CA HIS A 629 15.34 1.64 30.86
C HIS A 629 15.11 0.91 32.20
N SER A 630 15.77 1.36 33.26
CA SER A 630 15.73 0.71 34.58
C SER A 630 15.67 1.75 35.71
N PRO A 631 14.45 2.22 36.09
CA PRO A 631 13.12 1.70 35.71
C PRO A 631 12.74 2.05 34.26
N PRO A 632 11.96 1.21 33.54
CA PRO A 632 11.54 1.53 32.18
C PRO A 632 10.58 2.72 32.18
N ASN A 633 10.75 3.62 31.23
CA ASN A 633 9.83 4.73 31.03
C ASN A 633 8.58 4.18 30.32
N VAL A 634 7.43 4.86 30.43
CA VAL A 634 6.15 4.28 29.97
C VAL A 634 5.20 5.34 29.45
N SER A 635 4.88 5.21 28.16
CA SER A 635 3.96 6.11 27.46
C SER A 635 2.54 6.17 28.05
N PRO A 636 1.77 7.23 27.75
CA PRO A 636 0.33 7.30 27.99
C PRO A 636 -0.46 6.16 27.33
N VAL A 637 -1.71 5.93 27.77
CA VAL A 637 -2.56 4.90 27.16
C VAL A 637 -2.92 5.26 25.72
N GLN A 638 -2.56 4.37 24.81
CA GLN A 638 -2.83 4.43 23.38
C GLN A 638 -4.06 3.59 23.02
N GLN A 639 -4.70 3.89 21.88
CA GLN A 639 -5.82 3.11 21.34
C GLN A 639 -5.54 2.69 19.89
N LEU A 640 -5.50 1.38 19.64
CA LEU A 640 -5.61 0.82 18.28
C LEU A 640 -7.10 0.60 18.00
N THR A 641 -7.59 1.11 16.88
CA THR A 641 -8.99 0.96 16.47
C THR A 641 -9.06 -0.06 15.34
N ILE A 642 -9.91 -1.07 15.48
CA ILE A 642 -10.08 -2.15 14.51
C ILE A 642 -11.49 -2.07 13.92
N THR A 643 -11.57 -2.02 12.60
CA THR A 643 -12.82 -2.05 11.83
C THR A 643 -13.10 -3.48 11.39
N VAL A 644 -14.16 -4.07 11.92
CA VAL A 644 -14.61 -5.42 11.58
C VAL A 644 -15.74 -5.33 10.55
N LEU A 645 -15.41 -5.68 9.31
CA LEU A 645 -16.35 -5.77 8.20
C LEU A 645 -17.25 -7.02 8.34
N PRO A 646 -18.51 -6.94 7.89
CA PRO A 646 -19.39 -8.09 7.78
C PRO A 646 -18.84 -9.10 6.76
N VAL A 647 -19.29 -10.35 6.87
CA VAL A 647 -19.10 -11.40 5.85
C VAL A 647 -20.48 -11.98 5.54
N ASP A 648 -20.78 -12.10 4.26
CA ASP A 648 -21.97 -12.72 3.67
C ASP A 648 -21.71 -14.25 3.65
N ASP A 649 -21.84 -14.91 4.81
CA ASP A 649 -21.38 -16.29 5.05
C ASP A 649 -22.50 -17.36 5.12
N GLN A 650 -23.76 -16.95 4.92
CA GLN A 650 -24.92 -17.84 4.85
C GLN A 650 -25.62 -17.76 3.49
N ALA A 651 -26.55 -18.69 3.25
CA ALA A 651 -27.31 -18.76 2.01
C ALA A 651 -28.78 -18.32 2.20
N PRO A 652 -29.43 -17.75 1.16
CA PRO A 652 -30.80 -17.25 1.25
C PRO A 652 -31.83 -18.25 1.79
N THR A 653 -32.69 -17.75 2.67
CA THR A 653 -33.70 -18.52 3.42
C THR A 653 -35.10 -18.42 2.81
N VAL A 654 -35.82 -19.54 2.81
CA VAL A 654 -37.22 -19.65 2.36
C VAL A 654 -38.15 -19.07 3.44
N ILE A 655 -39.07 -18.18 3.06
CA ILE A 655 -40.14 -17.70 3.95
C ILE A 655 -41.29 -18.71 3.93
N THR A 656 -41.43 -19.48 5.01
CA THR A 656 -42.42 -20.57 5.15
C THR A 656 -43.88 -20.16 4.88
N ASP A 657 -44.21 -18.91 5.16
CA ASP A 657 -45.57 -18.38 5.07
C ASP A 657 -45.92 -17.91 3.63
N THR A 658 -44.98 -18.02 2.70
CA THR A 658 -45.16 -17.68 1.28
C THR A 658 -45.71 -18.89 0.51
N PRO A 659 -46.72 -18.73 -0.36
CA PRO A 659 -47.38 -19.85 -1.02
C PRO A 659 -46.60 -20.48 -2.20
N TYR A 660 -45.60 -19.80 -2.75
CA TYR A 660 -44.77 -20.21 -3.91
C TYR A 660 -45.55 -20.76 -5.13
N HIS A 661 -46.76 -20.23 -5.34
CA HIS A 661 -47.56 -20.47 -6.52
C HIS A 661 -48.31 -19.24 -6.98
N LEU A 662 -48.70 -19.22 -8.26
CA LEU A 662 -49.44 -18.13 -8.90
C LEU A 662 -50.62 -18.71 -9.71
N PRO A 663 -51.88 -18.38 -9.36
CA PRO A 663 -53.00 -18.59 -10.27
C PRO A 663 -52.95 -17.57 -11.41
N VAL A 664 -53.18 -18.03 -12.63
CA VAL A 664 -53.09 -17.26 -13.88
C VAL A 664 -54.27 -17.66 -14.76
N ASN A 665 -54.90 -16.69 -15.42
CA ASN A 665 -55.88 -16.99 -16.46
C ASN A 665 -55.20 -17.00 -17.83
N GLU A 666 -55.74 -17.78 -18.76
CA GLU A 666 -55.26 -17.83 -20.13
C GLU A 666 -55.25 -16.44 -20.78
N TYR A 667 -54.22 -16.16 -21.58
CA TYR A 667 -53.96 -14.86 -22.21
C TYR A 667 -53.75 -13.67 -21.23
N GLU A 668 -53.79 -13.87 -19.89
CA GLU A 668 -53.58 -12.80 -18.89
C GLU A 668 -52.11 -12.72 -18.42
N LEU A 669 -51.40 -11.66 -18.82
CA LEU A 669 -50.07 -11.33 -18.32
C LEU A 669 -50.12 -11.08 -16.80
N THR A 670 -49.62 -12.01 -16.00
CA THR A 670 -49.81 -11.98 -14.54
C THR A 670 -48.51 -11.64 -13.80
N PRO A 671 -48.45 -10.56 -12.99
CA PRO A 671 -47.25 -10.16 -12.27
C PRO A 671 -46.99 -11.01 -11.02
N PHE A 672 -45.75 -11.45 -10.87
CA PHE A 672 -45.24 -11.95 -9.60
C PHE A 672 -45.23 -10.83 -8.57
N SER A 673 -45.37 -11.18 -7.29
CA SER A 673 -45.31 -10.22 -6.19
C SER A 673 -44.73 -10.83 -4.92
N ARG A 674 -44.33 -9.97 -3.97
CA ARG A 674 -43.87 -10.36 -2.64
C ARG A 674 -44.75 -11.43 -1.98
N ASN A 675 -46.07 -11.33 -2.15
CA ASN A 675 -47.04 -12.21 -1.51
C ASN A 675 -47.08 -13.64 -2.08
N VAL A 676 -46.40 -13.90 -3.21
CA VAL A 676 -46.28 -15.24 -3.82
C VAL A 676 -44.83 -15.73 -3.90
N MET A 677 -43.85 -14.83 -3.87
CA MET A 677 -42.43 -15.17 -3.98
C MET A 677 -41.59 -14.22 -3.12
N GLN A 678 -41.15 -14.69 -1.95
CA GLN A 678 -40.26 -13.97 -1.05
C GLN A 678 -39.17 -14.89 -0.49
N TYR A 679 -37.93 -14.42 -0.45
CA TYR A 679 -36.83 -14.99 0.32
C TYR A 679 -36.30 -13.93 1.30
N SER A 680 -35.59 -14.38 2.33
CA SER A 680 -34.91 -13.50 3.29
C SER A 680 -33.46 -13.90 3.44
N ASP A 681 -32.67 -12.97 3.94
CA ASP A 681 -31.28 -13.21 4.29
C ASP A 681 -30.97 -12.42 5.58
N VAL A 682 -29.91 -12.79 6.30
CA VAL A 682 -29.58 -12.25 7.64
C VAL A 682 -28.28 -11.43 7.65
N ASP A 683 -27.40 -11.68 6.68
CA ASP A 683 -26.17 -10.94 6.39
C ASP A 683 -26.28 -10.16 5.07
N SER A 684 -27.23 -10.51 4.19
CA SER A 684 -27.51 -9.81 2.95
C SER A 684 -28.82 -9.01 2.92
N ASN A 685 -28.83 -7.89 2.16
CA ASN A 685 -30.06 -7.12 1.91
C ASN A 685 -31.01 -7.92 1.02
N SER A 686 -32.13 -8.36 1.59
CA SER A 686 -33.07 -9.26 0.89
C SER A 686 -33.63 -8.71 -0.43
N ARG A 687 -33.54 -7.39 -0.68
CA ARG A 687 -33.95 -6.77 -1.96
C ARG A 687 -33.05 -7.13 -3.14
N ASP A 688 -31.78 -7.41 -2.88
CA ASP A 688 -30.74 -7.57 -3.89
C ASP A 688 -30.49 -9.05 -4.26
N LEU A 689 -31.17 -9.97 -3.57
CA LEU A 689 -31.23 -11.40 -3.89
C LEU A 689 -31.72 -11.62 -5.32
N LYS A 690 -31.04 -12.52 -6.03
CA LYS A 690 -31.27 -12.88 -7.44
C LYS A 690 -31.87 -14.28 -7.55
N TYR A 691 -32.99 -14.36 -8.24
CA TYR A 691 -33.55 -15.59 -8.77
C TYR A 691 -32.86 -15.88 -10.10
N ILE A 692 -32.37 -17.11 -10.28
CA ILE A 692 -31.82 -17.58 -11.55
C ILE A 692 -32.60 -18.84 -11.94
N ILE A 693 -33.33 -18.75 -13.06
CA ILE A 693 -34.08 -19.86 -13.62
C ILE A 693 -33.09 -20.92 -14.14
N LYS A 694 -33.27 -22.16 -13.68
CA LYS A 694 -32.52 -23.36 -14.11
C LYS A 694 -33.26 -24.11 -15.20
N GLN A 695 -34.58 -24.17 -15.12
CA GLN A 695 -35.46 -24.76 -16.13
C GLN A 695 -36.60 -23.77 -16.40
N PRO A 696 -36.72 -23.24 -17.64
CA PRO A 696 -37.81 -22.32 -18.01
C PRO A 696 -39.18 -23.01 -17.91
N PRO A 697 -40.29 -22.25 -17.97
CA PRO A 697 -41.64 -22.80 -17.85
C PRO A 697 -41.87 -24.07 -18.66
N TYR A 698 -42.43 -25.10 -18.02
CA TYR A 698 -42.77 -26.39 -18.64
C TYR A 698 -44.10 -26.93 -18.10
N MET A 699 -44.85 -27.62 -18.97
CA MET A 699 -46.08 -28.32 -18.58
C MET A 699 -45.75 -29.53 -17.69
N SER A 700 -46.53 -29.73 -16.63
CA SER A 700 -46.43 -30.93 -15.78
C SER A 700 -47.13 -32.15 -16.39
N ASP A 701 -48.01 -31.97 -17.38
CA ASP A 701 -48.67 -33.04 -18.11
C ASP A 701 -47.98 -33.34 -19.46
N PRO A 702 -47.70 -34.61 -19.80
CA PRO A 702 -46.97 -34.97 -21.02
C PRO A 702 -47.88 -35.04 -22.27
N THR A 703 -49.06 -34.41 -22.25
CA THR A 703 -50.19 -34.76 -23.13
C THR A 703 -50.69 -33.65 -24.07
N GLY A 704 -50.24 -32.41 -23.96
CA GLY A 704 -50.58 -31.39 -24.96
C GLY A 704 -49.84 -30.07 -24.86
N SER A 705 -49.51 -29.51 -26.04
CA SER A 705 -48.69 -28.32 -26.29
C SER A 705 -47.23 -28.39 -25.80
N SER A 706 -46.32 -27.88 -26.63
CA SER A 706 -44.93 -27.61 -26.25
C SER A 706 -44.72 -26.17 -25.77
N ASP A 707 -45.72 -25.30 -25.94
CA ASP A 707 -45.72 -23.94 -25.40
C ASP A 707 -46.27 -23.98 -23.97
N ALA A 708 -45.45 -23.56 -23.01
CA ALA A 708 -45.77 -23.46 -21.59
C ALA A 708 -45.68 -22.02 -21.08
N GLY A 709 -45.70 -21.03 -21.98
CA GLY A 709 -45.52 -19.62 -21.65
C GLY A 709 -44.08 -19.26 -21.27
N SER A 710 -43.88 -18.00 -20.94
CA SER A 710 -42.56 -17.41 -20.68
C SER A 710 -42.58 -16.52 -19.44
N ILE A 711 -41.42 -16.32 -18.82
CA ILE A 711 -41.24 -15.30 -17.76
C ILE A 711 -40.59 -14.08 -18.40
N VAL A 712 -41.22 -12.92 -18.22
CA VAL A 712 -40.96 -11.68 -18.98
C VAL A 712 -40.94 -10.46 -18.06
N LEU A 713 -40.50 -9.32 -18.57
CA LEU A 713 -40.68 -8.03 -17.89
C LEU A 713 -42.14 -7.56 -18.03
N CYS A 714 -42.75 -7.11 -16.94
CA CYS A 714 -44.11 -6.54 -16.97
C CYS A 714 -44.21 -5.20 -17.73
N ASP A 715 -43.07 -4.57 -18.04
CA ASP A 715 -42.99 -3.33 -18.82
C ASP A 715 -42.71 -3.60 -20.31
N ASP A 716 -42.33 -4.83 -20.68
CA ASP A 716 -41.87 -5.22 -22.02
C ASP A 716 -42.03 -6.74 -22.21
N GLU A 717 -43.18 -7.17 -22.76
CA GLU A 717 -43.61 -8.58 -22.84
C GLU A 717 -42.83 -9.43 -23.86
N ASP A 718 -42.08 -8.78 -24.76
CA ASP A 718 -41.18 -9.42 -25.73
C ASP A 718 -39.83 -9.80 -25.08
N VAL A 719 -39.50 -9.23 -23.91
CA VAL A 719 -38.24 -9.48 -23.20
C VAL A 719 -38.41 -10.61 -22.19
N GLU A 720 -38.12 -11.82 -22.64
CA GLU A 720 -37.97 -13.00 -21.78
C GLU A 720 -36.72 -12.90 -20.89
N ILE A 721 -36.83 -13.33 -19.63
CA ILE A 721 -35.79 -13.17 -18.61
C ILE A 721 -35.53 -14.48 -17.84
N ASP A 722 -34.26 -14.81 -17.70
CA ASP A 722 -33.74 -15.95 -16.91
C ASP A 722 -33.30 -15.54 -15.50
N VAL A 723 -32.98 -14.25 -15.28
CA VAL A 723 -32.52 -13.69 -14.01
C VAL A 723 -33.33 -12.45 -13.61
N PHE A 724 -33.78 -12.40 -12.36
CA PHE A 724 -34.48 -11.24 -11.78
C PHE A 724 -34.22 -11.12 -10.27
N THR A 725 -34.53 -9.97 -9.66
CA THR A 725 -34.30 -9.72 -8.22
C THR A 725 -35.58 -9.70 -7.38
N GLN A 726 -35.42 -9.90 -6.07
CA GLN A 726 -36.50 -9.68 -5.10
C GLN A 726 -37.05 -8.25 -5.17
N ALA A 727 -36.22 -7.24 -5.46
CA ALA A 727 -36.70 -5.88 -5.72
C ALA A 727 -37.66 -5.81 -6.93
N GLN A 728 -37.36 -6.49 -8.04
CA GLN A 728 -38.26 -6.54 -9.20
C GLN A 728 -39.57 -7.27 -8.88
N VAL A 729 -39.53 -8.37 -8.12
CA VAL A 729 -40.73 -9.05 -7.62
C VAL A 729 -41.54 -8.14 -6.68
N ASN A 730 -40.90 -7.46 -5.74
CA ASN A 730 -41.55 -6.54 -4.80
C ASN A 730 -42.26 -5.37 -5.51
N PHE A 731 -41.72 -4.91 -6.63
CA PHE A 731 -42.31 -3.85 -7.47
C PHE A 731 -43.17 -4.35 -8.64
N LYS A 732 -43.50 -5.66 -8.71
CA LYS A 732 -44.31 -6.26 -9.78
C LYS A 732 -43.76 -5.98 -11.19
N LYS A 733 -42.45 -6.17 -11.38
CA LYS A 733 -41.74 -5.99 -12.66
C LYS A 733 -41.41 -7.30 -13.39
N VAL A 734 -41.63 -8.43 -12.73
CA VAL A 734 -41.52 -9.78 -13.30
C VAL A 734 -42.93 -10.29 -13.52
N CYS A 735 -43.23 -10.75 -14.74
CA CYS A 735 -44.53 -11.28 -15.14
C CYS A 735 -44.37 -12.69 -15.74
N TYR A 736 -45.44 -13.49 -15.66
CA TYR A 736 -45.58 -14.67 -16.50
C TYR A 736 -46.55 -14.36 -17.64
N ARG A 737 -46.11 -14.65 -18.86
CA ARG A 737 -46.89 -14.56 -20.11
C ARG A 737 -47.37 -15.97 -20.47
N PRO A 738 -48.69 -16.27 -20.44
CA PRO A 738 -49.23 -17.57 -20.85
C PRO A 738 -48.86 -17.99 -22.28
N PRO A 739 -49.06 -19.27 -22.64
CA PRO A 739 -49.05 -19.72 -24.02
C PRO A 739 -49.92 -18.86 -24.94
N SER A 740 -49.53 -18.77 -26.21
CA SER A 740 -50.34 -18.12 -27.26
C SER A 740 -51.38 -19.06 -27.90
N SER A 741 -51.28 -20.36 -27.60
CA SER A 741 -52.14 -21.42 -28.09
C SER A 741 -53.24 -21.78 -27.09
N GLU A 742 -54.46 -21.94 -27.59
CA GLU A 742 -55.64 -22.38 -26.84
C GLU A 742 -55.37 -23.66 -26.01
N ILE A 743 -55.53 -23.58 -24.69
CA ILE A 743 -55.22 -24.68 -23.77
C ILE A 743 -56.40 -25.65 -23.60
N GLY A 744 -57.62 -25.20 -23.92
CA GLY A 744 -58.86 -25.96 -23.87
C GLY A 744 -59.45 -26.16 -22.46
N ILE A 745 -60.62 -26.81 -22.39
CA ILE A 745 -61.55 -26.90 -21.23
C ILE A 745 -61.01 -27.29 -19.82
N ALA A 746 -59.71 -27.56 -19.63
CA ALA A 746 -59.14 -28.09 -18.39
C ALA A 746 -57.95 -27.26 -17.87
N PRO A 747 -57.93 -26.85 -16.58
CA PRO A 747 -56.79 -26.17 -15.97
C PRO A 747 -55.49 -26.98 -16.05
N ARG A 748 -54.37 -26.29 -16.25
CA ARG A 748 -53.04 -26.87 -16.43
C ARG A 748 -52.07 -26.42 -15.34
N VAL A 749 -51.01 -27.20 -15.14
CA VAL A 749 -49.98 -26.93 -14.12
C VAL A 749 -48.63 -26.73 -14.80
N VAL A 750 -48.23 -25.47 -14.93
CA VAL A 750 -46.90 -25.07 -15.41
C VAL A 750 -45.95 -24.97 -14.22
N LYS A 751 -44.68 -25.32 -14.42
CA LYS A 751 -43.62 -25.19 -13.42
C LYS A 751 -42.39 -24.53 -14.02
N PHE A 752 -41.59 -23.88 -13.19
CA PHE A 752 -40.21 -23.53 -13.52
C PHE A 752 -39.32 -23.79 -12.31
N ASP A 753 -38.09 -24.22 -12.57
CA ASP A 753 -37.12 -24.56 -11.52
C ASP A 753 -36.03 -23.49 -11.47
N TYR A 754 -35.60 -23.11 -10.28
CA TYR A 754 -34.72 -21.97 -10.04
C TYR A 754 -33.79 -22.18 -8.84
N ARG A 755 -32.83 -21.26 -8.71
CA ARG A 755 -32.02 -21.04 -7.50
C ARG A 755 -32.17 -19.59 -7.04
N VAL A 756 -32.00 -19.35 -5.75
CA VAL A 756 -31.86 -17.99 -5.20
C VAL A 756 -30.42 -17.80 -4.75
N VAL A 757 -29.84 -16.65 -5.08
CA VAL A 757 -28.44 -16.29 -4.84
C VAL A 757 -28.39 -14.90 -4.21
N ASP A 758 -27.51 -14.72 -3.22
CA ASP A 758 -27.16 -13.42 -2.65
C ASP A 758 -26.17 -12.63 -3.56
N PRO A 759 -25.62 -11.49 -3.11
CA PRO A 759 -24.55 -10.77 -3.82
C PRO A 759 -23.18 -11.47 -3.79
N ALA A 760 -22.81 -12.19 -2.73
CA ALA A 760 -21.50 -12.85 -2.62
C ALA A 760 -21.37 -14.16 -3.42
N GLY A 761 -22.49 -14.85 -3.66
CA GLY A 761 -22.59 -16.09 -4.43
C GLY A 761 -23.17 -17.29 -3.68
N ASN A 762 -23.49 -17.19 -2.38
CA ASN A 762 -24.12 -18.31 -1.67
C ASN A 762 -25.57 -18.49 -2.17
N SER A 763 -26.08 -19.71 -2.10
CA SER A 763 -27.31 -20.03 -2.82
C SER A 763 -28.07 -21.24 -2.31
N ILE A 764 -29.39 -21.15 -2.43
CA ILE A 764 -30.31 -22.28 -2.33
C ILE A 764 -30.75 -22.71 -3.73
N ASP A 765 -30.36 -23.92 -4.13
CA ASP A 765 -30.75 -24.57 -5.39
C ASP A 765 -32.01 -25.46 -5.22
N GLY A 766 -32.48 -26.04 -6.33
CA GLY A 766 -33.56 -27.04 -6.32
C GLY A 766 -34.93 -26.50 -5.91
N GLN A 767 -35.16 -25.20 -6.13
CA GLN A 767 -36.45 -24.57 -5.85
C GLN A 767 -37.36 -24.69 -7.08
N SER A 768 -38.63 -25.03 -6.89
CA SER A 768 -39.63 -25.10 -7.95
C SER A 768 -40.77 -24.13 -7.65
N PHE A 769 -41.25 -23.40 -8.66
CA PHE A 769 -42.43 -22.55 -8.55
C PHE A 769 -43.58 -23.15 -9.37
N VAL A 770 -44.82 -23.01 -8.88
CA VAL A 770 -46.01 -23.61 -9.52
C VAL A 770 -46.95 -22.54 -10.07
N ILE A 771 -47.34 -22.66 -11.32
CA ILE A 771 -48.32 -21.80 -11.98
C ILE A 771 -49.56 -22.64 -12.30
N TYR A 772 -50.72 -22.19 -11.80
CA TYR A 772 -52.02 -22.79 -12.08
C TYR A 772 -52.68 -21.99 -13.19
N LEU A 773 -52.71 -22.54 -14.40
CA LEU A 773 -53.22 -21.88 -15.60
C LEU A 773 -54.68 -22.29 -15.83
N ASN A 774 -55.61 -21.35 -15.71
CA ASN A 774 -57.05 -21.55 -15.89
C ASN A 774 -57.47 -21.19 -17.33
N PRO A 775 -58.27 -22.02 -18.02
CA PRO A 775 -58.76 -21.72 -19.36
C PRO A 775 -59.82 -20.61 -19.35
N VAL A 776 -59.97 -19.92 -20.48
CA VAL A 776 -60.94 -18.82 -20.63
C VAL A 776 -61.77 -19.01 -21.90
N ASP A 777 -63.08 -19.18 -21.75
CA ASP A 777 -64.06 -19.18 -22.86
C ASP A 777 -63.96 -17.86 -23.66
N ASN A 778 -63.40 -17.95 -24.88
CA ASN A 778 -63.09 -16.83 -25.75
C ASN A 778 -63.16 -17.13 -27.27
N LYS A 779 -63.22 -18.39 -27.72
CA LYS A 779 -63.43 -18.72 -29.15
C LYS A 779 -64.93 -18.81 -29.48
N PRO A 780 -65.34 -18.49 -30.72
CA PRO A 780 -66.70 -18.73 -31.18
C PRO A 780 -66.86 -20.19 -31.68
N PRO A 781 -68.00 -20.86 -31.40
CA PRO A 781 -68.23 -22.24 -31.85
C PRO A 781 -68.22 -22.39 -33.37
N ASN A 782 -67.46 -23.39 -33.87
CA ASN A 782 -67.31 -23.65 -35.30
C ASN A 782 -68.39 -24.63 -35.80
N VAL A 783 -69.32 -24.12 -36.62
CA VAL A 783 -70.50 -24.87 -37.10
C VAL A 783 -70.20 -25.59 -38.42
N ILE A 784 -70.29 -26.92 -38.41
CA ILE A 784 -70.22 -27.78 -39.59
C ILE A 784 -71.66 -28.14 -39.99
N ASN A 785 -72.08 -27.76 -41.20
CA ASN A 785 -73.42 -28.06 -41.71
C ASN A 785 -73.33 -28.51 -43.18
N SER A 786 -73.54 -29.81 -43.42
CA SER A 786 -73.57 -30.39 -44.77
C SER A 786 -74.99 -30.47 -45.36
N GLY A 787 -76.01 -30.20 -44.53
CA GLY A 787 -77.43 -30.23 -44.89
C GLY A 787 -78.00 -31.65 -45.02
N VAL A 788 -79.32 -31.73 -45.23
CA VAL A 788 -80.04 -33.01 -45.35
C VAL A 788 -80.77 -33.14 -46.68
N ARG A 789 -80.90 -34.37 -47.16
CA ARG A 789 -81.79 -34.74 -48.27
C ARG A 789 -82.78 -35.78 -47.78
N VAL A 790 -84.06 -35.55 -48.05
CA VAL A 790 -85.17 -36.42 -47.63
C VAL A 790 -86.21 -36.45 -48.74
N ASN A 791 -86.90 -37.57 -48.92
CA ASN A 791 -88.00 -37.69 -49.87
C ASN A 791 -89.26 -37.00 -49.33
N GLU A 792 -90.22 -36.70 -50.20
CA GLU A 792 -91.52 -36.19 -49.78
C GLU A 792 -92.23 -37.16 -48.82
N ASN A 793 -92.86 -36.63 -47.76
CA ASN A 793 -93.51 -37.37 -46.66
C ASN A 793 -92.58 -38.26 -45.79
N ASP A 794 -91.29 -38.31 -46.09
CA ASP A 794 -90.30 -39.11 -45.37
C ASP A 794 -89.62 -38.31 -44.24
N ARG A 795 -88.77 -38.96 -43.44
CA ARG A 795 -88.04 -38.37 -42.31
C ARG A 795 -86.56 -38.74 -42.32
N VAL A 796 -85.72 -37.83 -41.81
CA VAL A 796 -84.28 -38.00 -41.68
C VAL A 796 -83.86 -37.61 -40.27
N VAL A 797 -83.06 -38.47 -39.62
CA VAL A 797 -82.39 -38.15 -38.36
C VAL A 797 -81.18 -37.27 -38.67
N ILE A 798 -81.02 -36.15 -37.98
CA ILE A 798 -79.84 -35.29 -38.12
C ILE A 798 -78.73 -35.90 -37.25
N THR A 799 -77.67 -36.40 -37.89
CA THR A 799 -76.46 -36.89 -37.21
C THR A 799 -75.35 -35.83 -37.23
N SER A 800 -74.27 -36.07 -36.46
CA SER A 800 -73.09 -35.19 -36.46
C SER A 800 -72.38 -35.10 -37.83
N ASP A 801 -72.63 -36.01 -38.77
CA ASP A 801 -72.15 -35.88 -40.16
C ASP A 801 -72.93 -34.82 -40.97
N MET A 802 -74.14 -34.48 -40.50
CA MET A 802 -75.07 -33.56 -41.15
C MET A 802 -75.01 -32.16 -40.52
N LEU A 803 -74.96 -32.10 -39.19
CA LEU A 803 -74.83 -30.89 -38.39
C LEU A 803 -73.98 -31.19 -37.15
N ASP A 804 -72.83 -30.53 -37.02
CA ASP A 804 -72.04 -30.56 -35.79
C ASP A 804 -71.52 -29.17 -35.42
N VAL A 805 -71.14 -28.99 -34.16
CA VAL A 805 -70.46 -27.79 -33.67
C VAL A 805 -69.25 -28.21 -32.85
N VAL A 806 -68.07 -27.77 -33.24
CA VAL A 806 -66.82 -28.01 -32.51
C VAL A 806 -66.35 -26.70 -31.91
N ASP A 807 -66.03 -26.75 -30.63
CA ASP A 807 -65.58 -25.64 -29.81
C ASP A 807 -64.43 -26.15 -28.93
N PRO A 808 -63.29 -25.43 -28.80
CA PRO A 808 -62.12 -25.92 -28.09
C PRO A 808 -62.14 -25.64 -26.57
N ASP A 809 -62.84 -24.59 -26.15
CA ASP A 809 -62.87 -24.01 -24.80
C ASP A 809 -64.25 -24.11 -24.11
N THR A 810 -65.32 -24.43 -24.85
CA THR A 810 -66.65 -24.81 -24.34
C THR A 810 -66.81 -26.33 -24.25
N ASN A 811 -67.39 -26.83 -23.16
CA ASN A 811 -67.74 -28.26 -23.04
C ASN A 811 -68.93 -28.62 -23.96
N VAL A 812 -68.86 -29.74 -24.67
CA VAL A 812 -69.91 -30.22 -25.61
C VAL A 812 -71.31 -30.36 -25.00
N ASP A 813 -71.44 -30.59 -23.68
CA ASP A 813 -72.73 -30.63 -22.97
C ASP A 813 -73.36 -29.22 -22.79
N GLN A 814 -72.60 -28.14 -22.98
CA GLN A 814 -73.04 -26.74 -22.87
C GLN A 814 -73.37 -26.08 -24.22
N ILE A 815 -73.11 -26.76 -25.34
CA ILE A 815 -73.33 -26.22 -26.69
C ILE A 815 -74.81 -26.39 -27.09
N GLU A 816 -75.56 -25.29 -27.08
CA GLU A 816 -76.98 -25.22 -27.46
C GLU A 816 -77.22 -24.63 -28.87
N PHE A 817 -78.19 -25.21 -29.57
CA PHE A 817 -78.74 -24.74 -30.85
C PHE A 817 -80.12 -24.13 -30.58
N SER A 818 -80.33 -22.87 -30.96
CA SER A 818 -81.64 -22.20 -30.85
C SER A 818 -82.37 -22.14 -32.20
N ILE A 819 -83.67 -22.42 -32.19
CA ILE A 819 -84.50 -22.36 -33.40
C ILE A 819 -84.91 -20.91 -33.67
N ILE A 820 -84.19 -20.23 -34.56
CA ILE A 820 -84.53 -18.88 -35.02
C ILE A 820 -85.65 -18.87 -36.08
N GLN A 821 -85.86 -19.98 -36.79
CA GLN A 821 -86.89 -20.12 -37.83
C GLN A 821 -87.28 -21.60 -38.00
N VAL A 822 -88.58 -21.90 -38.00
CA VAL A 822 -89.10 -23.26 -38.27
C VAL A 822 -89.08 -23.60 -39.77
N PRO A 823 -88.94 -24.88 -40.17
CA PRO A 823 -88.91 -25.27 -41.58
C PRO A 823 -90.21 -24.94 -42.34
N LYS A 824 -90.08 -24.54 -43.60
CA LYS A 824 -91.22 -24.11 -44.43
C LYS A 824 -92.11 -25.25 -44.97
N HIS A 825 -91.53 -26.43 -45.18
CA HIS A 825 -92.16 -27.59 -45.85
C HIS A 825 -91.97 -28.89 -45.05
N GLY A 826 -91.94 -28.77 -43.73
CA GLY A 826 -91.73 -29.89 -42.82
C GLY A 826 -91.75 -29.45 -41.36
N LEU A 827 -91.49 -30.39 -40.46
CA LEU A 827 -91.37 -30.17 -39.03
C LEU A 827 -89.99 -30.65 -38.56
N LEU A 828 -89.37 -29.90 -37.66
CA LEU A 828 -88.23 -30.37 -36.89
C LEU A 828 -88.75 -30.90 -35.55
N GLN A 829 -88.27 -32.07 -35.15
CA GLN A 829 -88.61 -32.70 -33.88
C GLN A 829 -87.35 -33.00 -33.06
N VAL A 830 -87.42 -32.83 -31.75
CA VAL A 830 -86.39 -33.30 -30.80
C VAL A 830 -87.05 -34.21 -29.78
N ALA A 831 -86.54 -35.44 -29.64
CA ALA A 831 -87.14 -36.51 -28.84
C ALA A 831 -88.65 -36.76 -29.11
N GLY A 832 -89.13 -36.38 -30.31
CA GLY A 832 -90.53 -36.49 -30.73
C GLY A 832 -91.41 -35.25 -30.48
N VAL A 833 -90.90 -34.19 -29.83
CA VAL A 833 -91.58 -32.90 -29.63
C VAL A 833 -91.36 -31.99 -30.84
N ASN A 834 -92.39 -31.30 -31.33
CA ASN A 834 -92.30 -30.38 -32.47
C ASN A 834 -91.69 -29.02 -32.06
N MET A 835 -90.50 -28.70 -32.55
CA MET A 835 -89.79 -27.46 -32.20
C MET A 835 -90.47 -26.21 -32.77
N GLN A 836 -90.55 -25.15 -31.97
CA GLN A 836 -91.02 -23.80 -32.30
C GLN A 836 -89.86 -22.81 -32.35
N VAL A 837 -90.13 -21.57 -32.79
CA VAL A 837 -89.16 -20.47 -32.72
C VAL A 837 -88.90 -20.11 -31.26
N GLY A 838 -87.63 -20.15 -30.85
CA GLY A 838 -87.19 -19.91 -29.46
C GLY A 838 -86.87 -21.17 -28.66
N ASP A 839 -87.26 -22.37 -29.12
CA ASP A 839 -86.87 -23.62 -28.47
C ASP A 839 -85.38 -23.92 -28.72
N THR A 840 -84.72 -24.60 -27.76
CA THR A 840 -83.32 -25.05 -27.88
C THR A 840 -83.17 -26.56 -27.77
N PHE A 841 -82.06 -27.08 -28.30
CA PHE A 841 -81.57 -28.45 -28.13
C PHE A 841 -80.04 -28.43 -28.15
N ASN A 842 -79.37 -29.41 -27.54
CA ASN A 842 -77.90 -29.37 -27.43
C ASN A 842 -77.19 -30.30 -28.44
N LYS A 843 -75.86 -30.19 -28.56
CA LYS A 843 -75.03 -31.09 -29.39
C LYS A 843 -75.22 -32.57 -29.04
N ARG A 844 -75.53 -32.88 -27.77
CA ARG A 844 -75.76 -34.25 -27.32
C ARG A 844 -77.05 -34.85 -27.87
N ASP A 845 -78.11 -34.07 -28.06
CA ASP A 845 -79.33 -34.52 -28.75
C ASP A 845 -79.07 -34.91 -30.22
N ILE A 846 -78.15 -34.23 -30.90
CA ILE A 846 -77.68 -34.65 -32.24
C ILE A 846 -76.93 -35.98 -32.15
N SER A 847 -75.95 -36.08 -31.23
CA SER A 847 -75.12 -37.30 -31.10
C SER A 847 -75.90 -38.55 -30.69
N LEU A 848 -77.05 -38.38 -30.01
CA LEU A 848 -77.98 -39.44 -29.64
C LEU A 848 -79.06 -39.71 -30.72
N GLY A 849 -79.07 -38.93 -31.80
CA GLY A 849 -80.06 -39.07 -32.88
C GLY A 849 -81.49 -38.67 -32.48
N HIS A 850 -81.64 -37.83 -31.44
CA HIS A 850 -82.94 -37.33 -30.99
C HIS A 850 -83.54 -36.29 -31.95
N VAL A 851 -82.70 -35.62 -32.74
CA VAL A 851 -83.08 -34.55 -33.67
C VAL A 851 -83.51 -35.15 -35.01
N VAL A 852 -84.76 -34.92 -35.42
CA VAL A 852 -85.36 -35.54 -36.61
C VAL A 852 -86.11 -34.49 -37.43
N TYR A 853 -85.78 -34.37 -38.72
CA TYR A 853 -86.56 -33.60 -39.68
C TYR A 853 -87.56 -34.49 -40.41
N LYS A 854 -88.81 -34.02 -40.56
CA LYS A 854 -89.88 -34.72 -41.28
C LYS A 854 -90.51 -33.79 -42.32
N ASN A 855 -90.56 -34.24 -43.58
CA ASN A 855 -91.24 -33.53 -44.67
C ASN A 855 -92.77 -33.72 -44.58
N THR A 856 -93.57 -32.70 -44.90
CA THR A 856 -95.06 -32.76 -44.83
C THR A 856 -95.77 -33.00 -46.16
N GLY A 857 -95.06 -32.98 -47.30
CA GLY A 857 -95.65 -33.20 -48.63
C GLY A 857 -96.46 -32.02 -49.19
N ASP A 858 -96.31 -30.80 -48.65
CA ASP A 858 -97.09 -29.60 -49.03
C ASP A 858 -96.69 -28.95 -50.38
N GLU A 859 -96.52 -29.76 -51.44
CA GLU A 859 -96.27 -29.34 -52.82
C GLU A 859 -97.55 -28.84 -53.52
N LYS A 860 -97.97 -27.59 -53.24
CA LYS A 860 -99.08 -26.93 -53.95
C LYS A 860 -98.68 -26.43 -55.35
N GLY A 861 -98.47 -27.35 -56.27
CA GLY A 861 -98.18 -27.06 -57.68
C GLY A 861 -99.30 -26.29 -58.42
N ARG A 862 -98.92 -25.33 -59.26
CA ARG A 862 -99.83 -24.66 -60.22
C ARG A 862 -99.04 -24.23 -61.47
N GLY A 863 -99.15 -25.00 -62.57
CA GLY A 863 -98.30 -24.75 -63.75
C GLY A 863 -98.61 -25.59 -65.00
N LEU A 864 -99.87 -25.99 -65.24
CA LEU A 864 -100.23 -26.75 -66.43
C LEU A 864 -100.50 -25.83 -67.64
N ILE A 865 -99.49 -25.63 -68.50
CA ILE A 865 -99.68 -25.16 -69.88
C ILE A 865 -98.94 -26.12 -70.83
N GLN A 866 -99.60 -26.48 -71.93
CA GLN A 866 -99.17 -27.53 -72.83
C GLN A 866 -98.29 -26.98 -73.98
N ARG A 867 -97.24 -27.74 -74.31
CA ARG A 867 -96.24 -27.50 -75.37
C ARG A 867 -96.81 -26.93 -76.69
N ARG A 868 -95.96 -26.18 -77.42
CA ARG A 868 -95.49 -26.60 -78.75
C ARG A 868 -94.12 -26.01 -79.12
N CYS A 869 -93.49 -26.59 -80.13
CA CYS A 869 -92.08 -26.45 -80.46
C CYS A 869 -91.82 -25.35 -81.50
N HIS A 870 -90.55 -24.96 -81.64
CA HIS A 870 -89.83 -25.34 -82.86
C HIS A 870 -88.48 -25.96 -82.51
#